data_AF-A0A9K3LS08-F1
#
_entry.id   AF-A0A9K3LS08-F1
#
_cell.length_a   1.000
_cell.length_b   1.000
_cell.length_c   1.000
_cell.angle_alpha   90.00
_cell.angle_beta   90.00
_cell.angle_gamma   90.00
#
_symmetry.space_group_name_H-M   'P 1'
#
loop_
_entity.id
_entity.type
_entity.pdbx_description
1 polymer ?
#
loop_
_entity_poly.entity_id
_entity_poly.type
_entity_poly.pdbx_seq_one_letter_code
_entity_poly.pdbx_strand_id
1 'polypeptide(L)'
;MSSVSYHSGAAAQILRSHQSKAQSYHDVSEPHLRHSHTHRRGRRTRIKNLCPKQRRTRQTTQERQKKGFDRQPNKEDVQQRQQRTTHKVLKISTPIGSDRQKIESSLSFIRNNLPCSSVFSLKKMPSFDPVRAKMEAEGIATSAISAFESTFKSLVSGNTGMIPESTISPAADLVNAETFTDAPDTGLLSKTVVLKLNGGLGTGMGLDKAKSLLKVKGNDTFLDLTAKQIISMRKEFGMKVKFMLMNSFSTSADTLDFFQKNYPGLAAEDGLEMMQNKVPKLDAETFEPATCATDPSNEWCPPGHGDLYAALEGSGCLDALLQAGYKYMFVSNSDNLGATLDLNILTYFARSDAPFMMECCERTANDKKGGHLALRNLDSQLILRESAMCAEEDEDAFQDITKHRYFNTNNLWIRLDKLKEIIIANGGYIPLPMIMNKKTVDPKDDSSQKVIQLETAMGAAIECFKGATAIVVPRTRFAPVKKCDDLLLLRSDAYVLENNKPVLNPLCGGKAPTISLDSKKYKLVGALEEATEGGIPSLVRCEKLKISGFVRMSKGTKFVGAVSIVNNSDEAKFVPSGAITGDIDLTDAVGQGPLKPEIVKTSPIAGQQPGTSGLRKKTKEFMSPNYLENFVQSAYDSIKENGTDLSEGSLLIGGDGRYYNSEAIQIIIKMGVANGVKRFWVGENGLMSTPAVSATIRERGPMWQKAYGSFILTASHNPGGPDEDFGIKYNCENGGPAPDELTDAIYAKTTTIKSYKICKDFPTIDLSKPGITTVKAEDGSSEVSVEVISSTESHVELLKTIFDFAAIKALLDRPDFNMIYDCMYGVNGPYAKEIFVKELGQSEDVCMNATPKDDFNGGHADPNLTYAKELVEIMGLNRKGEAIDTGDRKIPSFGAAADGDGDRNMILGTKFFVSPSDSLAIIAANANKIPFFKAQGGLKAVARSMPTSGAVDRVAEDLNFDLFETPTGWKYFGNLMDSKAIYKGTDYTPFICGEESFGTGSDHVREKDGIWAVLAWLQILAVENSDPSKPLVTVEDIVKNHWKKYGRNYYCRWDFEGVDKTAAESMVDMMRGKFSQYTGKVIDGYEISTADDFTYLDPVDRSLAKNKGIRFLMSDGSRIIFRLSGTAGSGATIRMYIEAFEPEKIDAVASDALSGLVRVALDICDMKGFIGTEEPTVIT
;
A
#
# COMPACT_ATOMS: atom_id res chain seq x y z
N MET A 1 29.98 20.64 -33.22
CA MET A 1 31.20 21.29 -33.74
C MET A 1 31.71 22.20 -32.62
N SER A 2 32.97 22.24 -32.21
CA SER A 2 34.16 21.43 -32.55
C SER A 2 35.19 21.68 -31.44
N SER A 3 35.51 20.72 -30.57
CA SER A 3 36.54 19.68 -30.78
C SER A 3 37.96 20.23 -30.98
N VAL A 4 38.74 20.29 -29.88
CA VAL A 4 40.19 20.06 -29.91
C VAL A 4 40.53 19.12 -28.74
N SER A 5 41.42 18.17 -29.00
CA SER A 5 41.89 17.15 -28.06
C SER A 5 43.36 16.87 -28.33
N TYR A 6 44.14 16.52 -27.31
CA TYR A 6 45.36 15.72 -27.55
C TYR A 6 45.60 14.69 -26.45
N HIS A 7 46.09 13.53 -26.86
CA HIS A 7 46.64 12.48 -26.00
C HIS A 7 48.16 12.61 -25.93
N SER A 8 48.76 12.04 -24.88
CA SER A 8 49.86 11.09 -25.06
C SER A 8 49.93 10.13 -23.87
N GLY A 9 50.59 9.00 -24.07
CA GLY A 9 50.86 8.00 -23.03
C GLY A 9 51.94 7.04 -23.52
N ALA A 10 52.69 6.45 -22.59
CA ALA A 10 53.76 5.48 -22.88
C ALA A 10 53.89 4.48 -21.72
N ALA A 11 54.51 3.32 -21.96
CA ALA A 11 54.66 2.26 -20.95
C ALA A 11 55.96 1.46 -21.12
N ALA A 12 56.64 1.20 -20.00
CA ALA A 12 57.62 0.14 -19.74
C ALA A 12 57.68 -0.01 -18.20
N GLN A 13 57.54 -1.17 -17.54
CA GLN A 13 58.09 -2.53 -17.71
C GLN A 13 59.48 -2.70 -17.06
N ILE A 14 59.73 -3.90 -16.50
CA ILE A 14 60.87 -4.38 -15.68
C ILE A 14 60.57 -4.30 -14.16
N LEU A 15 61.00 -5.23 -13.28
CA LEU A 15 61.02 -6.72 -13.26
C LEU A 15 61.66 -7.16 -11.91
N ARG A 16 61.53 -8.45 -11.56
CA ARG A 16 62.09 -9.14 -10.37
C ARG A 16 61.37 -8.78 -9.05
N SER A 17 60.77 -9.66 -8.24
CA SER A 17 60.91 -11.11 -7.91
C SER A 17 61.78 -11.41 -6.69
N HIS A 18 61.18 -12.05 -5.68
CA HIS A 18 61.80 -13.14 -4.93
C HIS A 18 60.72 -14.15 -4.48
N GLN A 19 61.16 -15.32 -4.00
CA GLN A 19 60.35 -16.51 -3.71
C GLN A 19 60.78 -17.16 -2.38
N SER A 20 59.92 -18.04 -1.83
CA SER A 20 60.24 -19.07 -0.83
C SER A 20 60.57 -18.56 0.59
N LYS A 21 60.61 -19.38 1.66
CA LYS A 21 60.39 -20.85 1.73
C LYS A 21 59.37 -21.27 2.83
N ALA A 22 59.52 -22.42 3.48
CA ALA A 22 58.42 -23.13 4.17
C ALA A 22 58.92 -24.19 5.18
N GLN A 23 57.97 -24.90 5.84
CA GLN A 23 58.13 -26.10 6.70
C GLN A 23 58.62 -25.79 8.15
N SER A 24 58.39 -26.58 9.21
CA SER A 24 57.57 -27.82 9.43
C SER A 24 57.40 -28.18 10.93
N TYR A 25 56.28 -28.84 11.29
CA TYR A 25 56.04 -29.83 12.38
C TYR A 25 56.85 -29.82 13.71
N HIS A 26 56.15 -29.79 14.87
CA HIS A 26 55.72 -31.02 15.60
C HIS A 26 54.83 -30.76 16.85
N ASP A 27 54.27 -31.85 17.38
CA ASP A 27 53.43 -32.02 18.60
C ASP A 27 54.26 -31.84 19.92
N VAL A 28 53.76 -31.89 21.17
CA VAL A 28 52.70 -32.73 21.82
C VAL A 28 52.11 -32.04 23.07
N SER A 29 50.89 -32.44 23.47
CA SER A 29 50.28 -32.49 24.83
C SER A 29 49.01 -31.65 25.12
N GLU A 30 47.93 -32.37 25.43
CA GLU A 30 46.70 -31.96 26.15
C GLU A 30 46.92 -32.00 27.68
N PRO A 31 45.97 -31.65 28.60
CA PRO A 31 44.52 -31.29 28.44
C PRO A 31 44.17 -29.92 29.12
N HIS A 32 42.93 -29.41 29.23
CA HIS A 32 41.60 -30.02 29.42
C HIS A 32 40.40 -29.17 28.93
N LEU A 33 39.30 -29.88 28.62
CA LEU A 33 37.88 -29.50 28.71
C LEU A 33 37.27 -28.51 27.68
N ARG A 34 35.97 -28.74 27.41
CA ARG A 34 35.14 -28.12 26.36
C ARG A 34 34.01 -27.29 27.00
N HIS A 35 33.45 -26.21 26.42
CA HIS A 35 33.07 -25.87 25.03
C HIS A 35 31.68 -26.41 24.61
N SER A 36 31.01 -25.68 23.71
CA SER A 36 29.53 -25.56 23.62
C SER A 36 28.88 -26.31 22.43
N HIS A 37 27.58 -26.04 22.18
CA HIS A 37 26.71 -26.76 21.24
C HIS A 37 27.19 -26.81 19.78
N THR A 38 26.88 -27.92 19.09
CA THR A 38 25.88 -27.99 17.98
C THR A 38 25.83 -29.39 17.37
N HIS A 39 24.69 -29.78 16.78
CA HIS A 39 24.53 -31.07 16.08
C HIS A 39 24.21 -30.90 14.58
N ARG A 40 24.79 -31.77 13.75
CA ARG A 40 24.64 -31.83 12.28
C ARG A 40 24.11 -33.20 11.82
N ARG A 41 23.45 -33.24 10.65
CA ARG A 41 23.71 -34.13 9.47
C ARG A 41 22.57 -33.99 8.42
N GLY A 42 22.80 -34.13 7.10
CA GLY A 42 24.05 -34.18 6.32
C GLY A 42 23.98 -34.99 5.01
N ARG A 43 25.01 -34.88 4.14
CA ARG A 43 25.29 -35.66 2.88
C ARG A 43 24.38 -35.33 1.66
N ARG A 44 24.78 -35.47 0.36
CA ARG A 44 26.08 -35.88 -0.27
C ARG A 44 26.20 -35.44 -1.76
N THR A 45 27.46 -35.38 -2.25
CA THR A 45 27.97 -35.57 -3.65
C THR A 45 27.84 -34.50 -4.76
N ARG A 46 28.85 -34.49 -5.65
CA ARG A 46 29.27 -33.47 -6.66
C ARG A 46 28.87 -33.81 -8.10
N ILE A 47 28.94 -32.82 -9.02
CA ILE A 47 29.69 -32.79 -10.32
C ILE A 47 29.40 -31.42 -11.01
N LYS A 48 30.35 -30.48 -11.24
CA LYS A 48 31.27 -30.26 -12.40
C LYS A 48 30.57 -30.29 -13.79
N ASN A 49 30.76 -29.41 -14.79
CA ASN A 49 31.50 -28.16 -15.05
C ASN A 49 30.61 -27.32 -16.03
N LEU A 50 30.78 -26.01 -16.29
CA LEU A 50 31.79 -25.38 -17.19
C LEU A 50 31.69 -23.83 -17.14
N CYS A 51 32.53 -23.11 -17.91
CA CYS A 51 32.81 -21.67 -17.77
C CYS A 51 32.95 -20.97 -19.17
N PRO A 52 33.35 -19.67 -19.35
CA PRO A 52 32.37 -18.58 -19.52
C PRO A 52 32.72 -17.49 -20.59
N LYS A 53 31.93 -16.40 -20.63
CA LYS A 53 32.20 -15.06 -21.28
C LYS A 53 32.16 -15.10 -22.83
N GLN A 54 31.75 -14.05 -23.57
CA GLN A 54 32.05 -12.60 -23.50
C GLN A 54 30.85 -11.73 -24.01
N ARG A 55 30.58 -10.54 -23.44
CA ARG A 55 30.90 -9.15 -23.94
C ARG A 55 30.56 -8.86 -25.43
N ARG A 56 30.08 -7.66 -25.83
CA ARG A 56 29.40 -6.50 -25.16
C ARG A 56 29.11 -5.39 -26.21
N THR A 57 28.05 -4.58 -26.04
CA THR A 57 27.91 -3.17 -26.56
C THR A 57 27.87 -2.92 -28.09
N ARG A 58 27.34 -1.82 -28.67
CA ARG A 58 26.78 -0.52 -28.17
C ARG A 58 25.78 0.08 -29.20
N GLN A 59 24.69 0.77 -28.79
CA GLN A 59 24.35 2.23 -28.93
C GLN A 59 24.47 2.85 -30.36
N THR A 60 23.62 3.79 -30.86
CA THR A 60 22.37 4.49 -30.41
C THR A 60 21.57 4.92 -31.70
N THR A 61 20.68 5.93 -31.87
CA THR A 61 20.28 7.17 -31.16
C THR A 61 18.87 7.66 -31.60
N GLN A 62 18.43 8.84 -31.13
CA GLN A 62 17.17 9.58 -31.46
C GLN A 62 17.23 10.27 -32.86
N GLU A 63 16.27 11.06 -33.39
CA GLU A 63 15.15 11.83 -32.78
C GLU A 63 13.90 12.06 -33.70
N ARG A 64 13.28 13.27 -33.71
CA ARG A 64 11.84 13.55 -33.95
C ARG A 64 11.54 14.44 -35.18
N GLN A 65 10.23 14.57 -35.49
CA GLN A 65 9.51 15.68 -36.20
C GLN A 65 9.24 15.54 -37.72
N LYS A 66 8.21 16.19 -38.35
CA LYS A 66 6.79 16.52 -37.98
C LYS A 66 6.06 17.16 -39.21
N LYS A 67 4.79 16.80 -39.49
CA LYS A 67 3.83 17.42 -40.45
C LYS A 67 4.17 17.42 -41.97
N GLY A 68 3.14 17.42 -42.84
CA GLY A 68 3.23 17.79 -44.26
C GLY A 68 2.09 17.22 -45.13
N PHE A 69 1.17 18.07 -45.63
CA PHE A 69 -0.09 17.68 -46.30
C PHE A 69 0.02 17.47 -47.84
N ASP A 70 -0.95 16.70 -48.36
CA ASP A 70 -1.73 16.90 -49.61
C ASP A 70 -1.47 16.14 -50.95
N ARG A 71 -2.59 15.55 -51.43
CA ARG A 71 -3.11 15.31 -52.81
C ARG A 71 -2.44 14.39 -53.88
N GLN A 72 -3.26 13.40 -54.27
CA GLN A 72 -3.47 12.70 -55.56
C GLN A 72 -3.64 13.65 -56.81
N PRO A 73 -3.72 13.20 -58.10
CA PRO A 73 -4.32 11.92 -58.58
C PRO A 73 -3.76 11.22 -59.87
N ASN A 74 -4.42 10.11 -60.28
CA ASN A 74 -4.52 9.51 -61.64
C ASN A 74 -3.26 8.84 -62.26
N LYS A 75 -3.32 7.86 -63.21
CA LYS A 75 -4.33 6.89 -63.73
C LYS A 75 -3.61 5.83 -64.62
N GLU A 76 -4.24 4.66 -64.87
CA GLU A 76 -4.33 3.82 -66.13
C GLU A 76 -3.12 3.72 -67.15
N ASP A 77 -2.83 2.63 -67.89
CA ASP A 77 -3.45 1.28 -68.00
C ASP A 77 -2.61 0.21 -68.80
N VAL A 78 -2.80 -1.09 -68.46
CA VAL A 78 -3.02 -2.30 -69.33
C VAL A 78 -2.03 -2.81 -70.42
N GLN A 79 -2.04 -4.16 -70.61
CA GLN A 79 -1.51 -5.08 -71.67
C GLN A 79 -0.30 -5.96 -71.28
N GLN A 80 -0.13 -7.25 -71.63
CA GLN A 80 -0.95 -8.35 -72.27
C GLN A 80 -0.26 -9.72 -71.85
N ARG A 81 -0.45 -10.97 -72.36
CA ARG A 81 -1.10 -11.60 -73.55
C ARG A 81 -1.30 -13.14 -73.40
N GLN A 82 -2.45 -13.70 -73.84
CA GLN A 82 -2.65 -15.09 -74.39
C GLN A 82 -2.32 -16.33 -73.49
N GLN A 83 -2.71 -17.59 -73.77
CA GLN A 83 -3.27 -18.26 -74.98
C GLN A 83 -4.31 -19.38 -74.63
N ARG A 84 -4.75 -20.21 -75.60
CA ARG A 84 -5.84 -21.21 -75.48
C ARG A 84 -5.39 -22.67 -75.70
N THR A 85 -6.16 -23.64 -75.20
CA THR A 85 -6.48 -24.89 -75.95
C THR A 85 -7.81 -25.50 -75.48
N THR A 86 -8.36 -26.48 -76.22
CA THR A 86 -9.71 -27.05 -76.03
C THR A 86 -9.72 -28.56 -76.34
N HIS A 87 -10.73 -29.32 -75.87
CA HIS A 87 -11.44 -30.32 -76.71
C HIS A 87 -12.81 -30.79 -76.14
N LYS A 88 -13.49 -31.61 -76.94
CA LYS A 88 -14.90 -32.09 -76.89
C LYS A 88 -15.03 -33.49 -76.25
N VAL A 89 -16.16 -34.21 -76.12
CA VAL A 89 -17.64 -34.05 -75.88
C VAL A 89 -18.21 -35.49 -75.94
N LEU A 90 -19.22 -35.86 -75.14
CA LEU A 90 -20.20 -36.90 -75.51
C LEU A 90 -21.58 -36.67 -74.86
N LYS A 91 -22.60 -37.45 -75.24
CA LYS A 91 -24.06 -37.19 -75.08
C LYS A 91 -24.84 -38.50 -74.82
N ILE A 92 -26.19 -38.44 -74.79
CA ILE A 92 -27.20 -39.55 -74.76
C ILE A 92 -27.60 -39.98 -73.32
N SER A 93 -28.86 -40.16 -72.89
CA SER A 93 -30.23 -39.85 -73.42
C SER A 93 -31.32 -39.95 -72.32
N THR A 94 -32.55 -39.47 -72.58
CA THR A 94 -33.78 -39.68 -71.76
C THR A 94 -34.76 -40.68 -72.41
N PRO A 95 -35.76 -41.26 -71.68
CA PRO A 95 -37.16 -40.84 -71.89
C PRO A 95 -38.20 -41.01 -70.72
N ILE A 96 -39.07 -40.00 -70.55
CA ILE A 96 -40.57 -39.98 -70.45
C ILE A 96 -41.38 -41.06 -69.67
N GLY A 97 -42.28 -40.59 -68.78
CA GLY A 97 -43.68 -41.09 -68.60
C GLY A 97 -44.08 -41.62 -67.20
N SER A 98 -45.35 -41.59 -66.75
CA SER A 98 -46.53 -40.72 -67.05
C SER A 98 -47.63 -40.85 -65.95
N ASP A 99 -48.62 -39.93 -65.95
CA ASP A 99 -49.97 -40.02 -65.33
C ASP A 99 -50.14 -40.14 -63.79
N ARG A 100 -51.37 -40.07 -63.24
CA ARG A 100 -52.35 -38.94 -63.20
C ARG A 100 -53.56 -39.32 -62.30
N GLN A 101 -54.09 -38.34 -61.58
CA GLN A 101 -55.49 -38.22 -61.10
C GLN A 101 -56.19 -39.40 -60.38
N LYS A 102 -56.21 -39.31 -59.04
CA LYS A 102 -57.39 -39.46 -58.14
C LYS A 102 -56.92 -38.96 -56.75
N ILE A 103 -57.69 -38.24 -55.93
CA ILE A 103 -59.14 -37.97 -55.91
C ILE A 103 -59.38 -36.47 -55.69
N GLU A 104 -60.32 -35.87 -56.42
CA GLU A 104 -61.05 -34.67 -55.97
C GLU A 104 -62.42 -35.09 -55.44
N SER A 105 -62.80 -34.63 -54.24
CA SER A 105 -64.17 -34.28 -53.79
C SER A 105 -64.24 -34.31 -52.25
N SER A 106 -65.19 -33.55 -51.69
CA SER A 106 -65.54 -33.50 -50.26
C SER A 106 -64.45 -32.86 -49.35
N LEU A 107 -64.63 -31.70 -48.72
CA LEU A 107 -65.83 -30.88 -48.49
C LEU A 107 -65.48 -29.39 -48.43
N SER A 108 -66.35 -28.55 -48.98
CA SER A 108 -66.29 -27.09 -48.84
C SER A 108 -67.11 -26.63 -47.63
N PHE A 109 -66.48 -25.93 -46.67
CA PHE A 109 -67.19 -25.05 -45.74
C PHE A 109 -66.31 -23.85 -45.35
N ILE A 110 -66.95 -22.73 -44.97
CA ILE A 110 -66.31 -21.48 -44.53
C ILE A 110 -65.36 -20.82 -45.56
N ARG A 111 -65.91 -20.45 -46.72
CA ARG A 111 -65.59 -19.13 -47.32
C ARG A 111 -66.75 -18.19 -46.99
N ASN A 112 -66.51 -17.21 -46.11
CA ASN A 112 -67.16 -15.89 -46.08
C ASN A 112 -66.80 -15.15 -44.78
N ASN A 113 -65.81 -14.25 -44.84
CA ASN A 113 -65.81 -12.94 -44.17
C ASN A 113 -64.49 -12.21 -44.48
N LEU A 114 -64.58 -11.21 -45.36
CA LEU A 114 -63.54 -10.20 -45.59
C LEU A 114 -64.22 -8.86 -45.84
N PRO A 115 -63.97 -7.81 -45.04
CA PRO A 115 -64.11 -6.44 -45.53
C PRO A 115 -62.97 -6.16 -46.53
N CYS A 116 -63.24 -5.34 -47.53
CA CYS A 116 -62.27 -5.00 -48.57
C CYS A 116 -61.37 -3.80 -48.16
N SER A 117 -60.46 -3.43 -49.05
CA SER A 117 -59.64 -2.20 -49.07
C SER A 117 -58.48 -2.07 -48.07
N SER A 118 -57.30 -2.51 -48.50
CA SER A 118 -56.11 -1.64 -48.53
C SER A 118 -55.14 -2.11 -49.62
N VAL A 119 -54.38 -1.19 -50.22
CA VAL A 119 -53.41 -1.52 -51.27
C VAL A 119 -52.13 -2.03 -50.60
N PHE A 120 -52.00 -3.35 -50.49
CA PHE A 120 -50.75 -3.96 -50.06
C PHE A 120 -49.71 -3.90 -51.18
N SER A 121 -48.70 -3.04 -50.99
CA SER A 121 -47.44 -3.17 -51.71
C SER A 121 -46.82 -4.53 -51.42
N LEU A 122 -46.39 -5.26 -52.46
CA LEU A 122 -45.63 -6.49 -52.32
C LEU A 122 -44.25 -6.14 -51.74
N LYS A 123 -44.12 -6.17 -50.40
CA LYS A 123 -42.80 -6.22 -49.74
C LYS A 123 -42.05 -7.43 -50.32
N LYS A 124 -41.02 -7.14 -51.11
CA LYS A 124 -40.08 -8.13 -51.66
C LYS A 124 -39.54 -8.96 -50.49
N MET A 125 -39.65 -10.29 -50.55
CA MET A 125 -39.11 -11.15 -49.48
C MET A 125 -37.59 -10.89 -49.35
N PRO A 126 -37.05 -10.73 -48.13
CA PRO A 126 -35.62 -10.54 -47.92
C PRO A 126 -34.81 -11.68 -48.52
N SER A 127 -33.78 -11.36 -49.30
CA SER A 127 -32.90 -12.38 -49.87
C SER A 127 -31.76 -12.71 -48.90
N PHE A 128 -31.30 -13.95 -48.95
CA PHE A 128 -30.09 -14.39 -48.25
C PHE A 128 -28.81 -13.95 -48.98
N ASP A 129 -28.87 -13.51 -50.24
CA ASP A 129 -27.65 -13.20 -51.02
C ASP A 129 -26.71 -12.17 -50.37
N PRO A 130 -27.18 -11.07 -49.74
CA PRO A 130 -26.29 -10.12 -49.05
C PRO A 130 -25.65 -10.73 -47.79
N VAL A 131 -26.39 -11.60 -47.10
CA VAL A 131 -25.93 -12.34 -45.92
C VAL A 131 -24.84 -13.33 -46.31
N ARG A 132 -25.10 -14.14 -47.36
CA ARG A 132 -24.14 -15.04 -47.99
C ARG A 132 -22.86 -14.31 -48.39
N ALA A 133 -22.98 -13.23 -49.16
CA ALA A 133 -21.82 -12.47 -49.64
C ALA A 133 -20.96 -11.92 -48.50
N LYS A 134 -21.57 -11.46 -47.40
CA LYS A 134 -20.84 -11.01 -46.20
C LYS A 134 -20.12 -12.16 -45.49
N MET A 135 -20.75 -13.33 -45.37
CA MET A 135 -20.14 -14.53 -44.76
C MET A 135 -19.01 -15.12 -45.62
N GLU A 136 -19.17 -15.13 -46.95
CA GLU A 136 -18.16 -15.61 -47.90
C GLU A 136 -16.95 -14.67 -47.96
N ALA A 137 -17.16 -13.34 -47.92
CA ALA A 137 -16.08 -12.36 -47.85
C ALA A 137 -15.27 -12.43 -46.54
N GLU A 138 -15.89 -12.88 -45.44
CA GLU A 138 -15.26 -13.12 -44.14
C GLU A 138 -14.63 -14.54 -44.04
N GLY A 139 -14.76 -15.37 -45.09
CA GLY A 139 -14.17 -16.71 -45.13
C GLY A 139 -14.87 -17.77 -44.26
N ILE A 140 -16.14 -17.56 -43.91
CA ILE A 140 -16.93 -18.51 -43.12
C ILE A 140 -17.17 -19.81 -43.91
N ALA A 141 -17.06 -20.96 -43.23
CA ALA A 141 -17.18 -22.27 -43.86
C ALA A 141 -18.59 -22.53 -44.44
N THR A 142 -18.66 -23.26 -45.56
CA THR A 142 -19.93 -23.54 -46.27
C THR A 142 -20.96 -24.24 -45.40
N SER A 143 -20.56 -25.15 -44.50
CA SER A 143 -21.42 -25.80 -43.52
C SER A 143 -22.15 -24.80 -42.60
N ALA A 144 -21.43 -23.77 -42.12
CA ALA A 144 -21.98 -22.72 -41.28
C ALA A 144 -22.84 -21.72 -42.06
N ILE A 145 -22.48 -21.43 -43.32
CA ILE A 145 -23.33 -20.65 -44.23
C ILE A 145 -24.65 -21.37 -44.48
N SER A 146 -24.64 -22.68 -44.78
CA SER A 146 -25.84 -23.48 -44.99
C SER A 146 -26.68 -23.66 -43.73
N ALA A 147 -26.06 -23.82 -42.56
CA ALA A 147 -26.77 -23.82 -41.28
C ALA A 147 -27.48 -22.49 -41.01
N PHE A 148 -26.76 -21.37 -41.17
CA PHE A 148 -27.33 -20.04 -40.98
C PHE A 148 -28.44 -19.73 -42.00
N GLU A 149 -28.24 -20.12 -43.27
CA GLU A 149 -29.25 -20.04 -44.33
C GLU A 149 -30.54 -20.78 -43.98
N SER A 150 -30.42 -21.95 -43.33
CA SER A 150 -31.58 -22.72 -42.87
C SER A 150 -32.36 -21.97 -41.77
N THR A 151 -31.66 -21.41 -40.77
CA THR A 151 -32.29 -20.57 -39.74
C THR A 151 -32.87 -19.27 -40.31
N PHE A 152 -32.21 -18.64 -41.29
CA PHE A 152 -32.73 -17.45 -41.98
C PHE A 152 -34.00 -17.76 -42.77
N LYS A 153 -34.05 -18.91 -43.47
CA LYS A 153 -35.26 -19.38 -44.17
C LYS A 153 -36.43 -19.60 -43.20
N SER A 154 -36.16 -20.11 -41.99
CA SER A 154 -37.15 -20.22 -40.91
C SER A 154 -37.63 -18.83 -40.45
N LEU A 155 -36.73 -17.87 -40.25
CA LEU A 155 -37.10 -16.49 -39.88
C LEU A 155 -38.03 -15.85 -40.92
N VAL A 156 -37.64 -15.87 -42.20
CA VAL A 156 -38.41 -15.20 -43.28
C VAL A 156 -39.69 -15.93 -43.67
N SER A 157 -39.86 -17.19 -43.28
CA SER A 157 -41.15 -17.91 -43.41
C SER A 157 -42.16 -17.55 -42.32
N GLY A 158 -41.80 -16.70 -41.36
CA GLY A 158 -42.63 -16.34 -40.22
C GLY A 158 -42.70 -17.39 -39.12
N ASN A 159 -41.81 -18.39 -39.12
CA ASN A 159 -41.70 -19.34 -38.02
C ASN A 159 -41.11 -18.62 -36.79
N THR A 160 -41.83 -18.64 -35.68
CA THR A 160 -41.43 -17.95 -34.43
C THR A 160 -40.35 -18.71 -33.65
N GLY A 161 -40.09 -19.98 -33.98
CA GLY A 161 -39.22 -20.86 -33.17
C GLY A 161 -39.89 -21.38 -31.89
N MET A 162 -41.19 -21.09 -31.69
CA MET A 162 -41.94 -21.56 -30.53
C MET A 162 -42.37 -23.03 -30.70
N ILE A 163 -42.26 -23.78 -29.61
CA ILE A 163 -42.76 -25.15 -29.47
C ILE A 163 -43.96 -25.08 -28.51
N PRO A 164 -45.22 -25.20 -28.96
CA PRO A 164 -46.38 -25.16 -28.05
C PRO A 164 -46.49 -26.44 -27.21
N GLU A 165 -46.96 -26.32 -25.97
CA GLU A 165 -47.17 -27.44 -25.03
C GLU A 165 -48.10 -28.52 -25.61
N SER A 166 -49.09 -28.12 -26.42
CA SER A 166 -50.00 -29.03 -27.12
C SER A 166 -49.34 -29.92 -28.18
N THR A 167 -48.13 -29.58 -28.63
CA THR A 167 -47.36 -30.35 -29.63
C THR A 167 -46.44 -31.40 -28.99
N ILE A 168 -46.35 -31.45 -27.66
CA ILE A 168 -45.44 -32.32 -26.91
C ILE A 168 -46.14 -33.13 -25.83
N SER A 169 -45.40 -34.10 -25.28
CA SER A 169 -45.74 -34.88 -24.08
C SER A 169 -44.51 -34.95 -23.17
N PRO A 170 -44.68 -35.16 -21.85
CA PRO A 170 -43.57 -35.42 -20.94
C PRO A 170 -42.69 -36.60 -21.39
N ALA A 171 -41.38 -36.49 -21.19
CA ALA A 171 -40.47 -37.60 -21.46
C ALA A 171 -40.70 -38.79 -20.50
N ALA A 172 -40.63 -40.00 -21.05
CA ALA A 172 -40.70 -41.26 -20.31
C ALA A 172 -39.54 -41.41 -19.31
N ASP A 173 -39.66 -42.35 -18.38
CA ASP A 173 -38.62 -42.61 -17.38
C ASP A 173 -37.26 -42.92 -18.02
N LEU A 174 -36.27 -42.08 -17.74
CA LEU A 174 -34.91 -42.22 -18.26
C LEU A 174 -34.08 -43.14 -17.37
N VAL A 175 -33.14 -43.89 -17.97
CA VAL A 175 -32.26 -44.80 -17.24
C VAL A 175 -31.27 -43.99 -16.38
N ASN A 176 -31.18 -44.28 -15.08
CA ASN A 176 -30.22 -43.62 -14.18
C ASN A 176 -28.82 -44.26 -14.31
N ALA A 177 -27.81 -43.45 -14.63
CA ALA A 177 -26.41 -43.85 -14.76
C ALA A 177 -25.82 -44.51 -13.49
N GLU A 178 -26.34 -44.21 -12.31
CA GLU A 178 -25.91 -44.84 -11.05
C GLU A 178 -26.33 -46.32 -10.94
N THR A 179 -27.23 -46.79 -11.82
CA THR A 179 -27.65 -48.20 -11.91
C THR A 179 -26.79 -49.02 -12.89
N PHE A 180 -25.81 -48.41 -13.57
CA PHE A 180 -24.93 -49.11 -14.50
C PHE A 180 -23.98 -50.06 -13.74
N THR A 181 -24.31 -51.36 -13.77
CA THR A 181 -23.54 -52.45 -13.15
C THR A 181 -22.49 -53.08 -14.08
N ASP A 182 -22.38 -52.56 -15.31
CA ASP A 182 -21.47 -53.07 -16.33
C ASP A 182 -20.00 -52.78 -16.00
N ALA A 183 -19.13 -53.77 -16.24
CA ALA A 183 -17.69 -53.59 -16.09
C ALA A 183 -17.16 -52.55 -17.12
N PRO A 184 -16.52 -51.46 -16.68
CA PRO A 184 -16.09 -50.37 -17.56
C PRO A 184 -14.99 -50.79 -18.56
N ASP A 185 -15.20 -50.49 -19.86
CA ASP A 185 -14.27 -50.82 -20.93
C ASP A 185 -13.28 -49.67 -21.20
N THR A 186 -12.09 -49.75 -20.59
CA THR A 186 -10.98 -48.81 -20.80
C THR A 186 -10.50 -48.74 -22.26
N GLY A 187 -10.77 -49.75 -23.09
CA GLY A 187 -10.41 -49.75 -24.52
C GLY A 187 -11.14 -48.66 -25.31
N LEU A 188 -12.35 -48.27 -24.89
CA LEU A 188 -13.15 -47.20 -25.52
C LEU A 188 -12.48 -45.82 -25.42
N LEU A 189 -11.64 -45.59 -24.40
CA LEU A 189 -10.90 -44.34 -24.20
C LEU A 189 -10.00 -43.99 -25.40
N SER A 190 -9.45 -45.00 -26.07
CA SER A 190 -8.63 -44.82 -27.28
C SER A 190 -9.41 -44.30 -28.49
N LYS A 191 -10.75 -44.45 -28.48
CA LYS A 191 -11.68 -44.07 -29.56
C LYS A 191 -12.57 -42.89 -29.18
N THR A 192 -12.26 -42.19 -28.07
CA THR A 192 -13.11 -41.17 -27.48
C THR A 192 -12.41 -39.80 -27.40
N VAL A 193 -13.15 -38.76 -27.79
CA VAL A 193 -12.73 -37.36 -27.71
C VAL A 193 -13.47 -36.67 -26.56
N VAL A 194 -12.77 -35.86 -25.77
CA VAL A 194 -13.39 -34.89 -24.83
C VAL A 194 -13.29 -33.50 -25.45
N LEU A 195 -14.44 -32.91 -25.78
CA LEU A 195 -14.55 -31.56 -26.29
C LEU A 195 -15.18 -30.64 -25.23
N LYS A 196 -14.48 -29.58 -24.82
CA LYS A 196 -14.99 -28.55 -23.92
C LYS A 196 -15.37 -27.29 -24.70
N LEU A 197 -16.63 -26.87 -24.60
CA LEU A 197 -17.08 -25.63 -25.26
C LEU A 197 -16.68 -24.42 -24.43
N ASN A 198 -15.93 -23.50 -25.05
CA ASN A 198 -15.16 -22.47 -24.35
C ASN A 198 -15.32 -21.06 -24.97
N GLY A 199 -16.26 -20.88 -25.92
CA GLY A 199 -16.48 -19.61 -26.62
C GLY A 199 -17.04 -18.43 -25.80
N GLY A 200 -17.35 -18.63 -24.52
CA GLY A 200 -18.05 -17.65 -23.67
C GLY A 200 -17.14 -16.67 -22.93
N LEU A 201 -17.37 -15.36 -23.13
CA LEU A 201 -16.69 -14.27 -22.42
C LEU A 201 -17.22 -13.99 -21.01
N GLY A 202 -18.41 -14.48 -20.63
CA GLY A 202 -18.96 -14.22 -19.29
C GLY A 202 -19.35 -12.75 -19.02
N THR A 203 -19.51 -11.93 -20.06
CA THR A 203 -19.85 -10.49 -20.01
C THR A 203 -21.05 -10.15 -19.12
N GLY A 204 -22.04 -11.05 -18.99
CA GLY A 204 -23.17 -10.88 -18.07
C GLY A 204 -22.77 -10.73 -16.59
N MET A 205 -21.57 -11.20 -16.22
CA MET A 205 -20.94 -11.07 -14.90
C MET A 205 -19.79 -10.04 -14.89
N GLY A 206 -19.67 -9.20 -15.92
CA GLY A 206 -18.66 -8.13 -16.01
C GLY A 206 -17.26 -8.56 -16.46
N LEU A 207 -17.10 -9.76 -17.02
CA LEU A 207 -15.82 -10.24 -17.53
C LEU A 207 -15.57 -9.79 -18.98
N ASP A 208 -14.31 -9.50 -19.28
CA ASP A 208 -13.78 -9.05 -20.57
C ASP A 208 -13.01 -10.14 -21.35
N LYS A 209 -12.55 -11.18 -20.63
CA LYS A 209 -11.78 -12.33 -21.14
C LYS A 209 -12.61 -13.62 -21.20
N ALA A 210 -12.00 -14.72 -21.67
CA ALA A 210 -12.61 -16.04 -21.61
C ALA A 210 -13.07 -16.39 -20.18
N LYS A 211 -14.38 -16.66 -19.99
CA LYS A 211 -15.01 -16.93 -18.69
C LYS A 211 -14.33 -18.05 -17.91
N SER A 212 -13.75 -19.02 -18.61
CA SER A 212 -13.06 -20.16 -18.03
C SER A 212 -11.73 -19.82 -17.34
N LEU A 213 -11.21 -18.60 -17.51
CA LEU A 213 -10.09 -18.04 -16.74
C LEU A 213 -10.50 -17.43 -15.39
N LEU A 214 -11.79 -17.38 -15.07
CA LEU A 214 -12.27 -16.97 -13.75
C LEU A 214 -11.80 -17.97 -12.68
N LYS A 215 -11.22 -17.45 -11.59
CA LYS A 215 -10.83 -18.26 -10.42
C LYS A 215 -12.06 -18.82 -9.72
N VAL A 216 -12.09 -20.15 -9.56
CA VAL A 216 -13.20 -20.91 -8.98
C VAL A 216 -12.85 -21.58 -7.67
N LYS A 217 -11.59 -22.02 -7.47
CA LYS A 217 -11.19 -22.69 -6.23
C LYS A 217 -9.75 -22.39 -5.83
N GLY A 218 -9.59 -21.63 -4.75
CA GLY A 218 -8.28 -21.09 -4.39
C GLY A 218 -7.75 -20.20 -5.52
N ASN A 219 -6.62 -20.57 -6.11
CA ASN A 219 -6.08 -19.91 -7.30
C ASN A 219 -6.47 -20.57 -8.64
N ASP A 220 -7.10 -21.74 -8.62
CA ASP A 220 -7.43 -22.49 -9.84
C ASP A 220 -8.62 -21.88 -10.60
N THR A 221 -8.46 -21.80 -11.92
CA THR A 221 -9.50 -21.43 -12.90
C THR A 221 -10.30 -22.65 -13.37
N PHE A 222 -11.34 -22.44 -14.20
CA PHE A 222 -12.02 -23.58 -14.85
C PHE A 222 -11.08 -24.34 -15.79
N LEU A 223 -10.18 -23.64 -16.49
CA LEU A 223 -9.21 -24.29 -17.38
C LEU A 223 -8.14 -25.05 -16.58
N ASP A 224 -7.73 -24.58 -15.40
CA ASP A 224 -6.85 -25.35 -14.49
C ASP A 224 -7.47 -26.67 -14.09
N LEU A 225 -8.71 -26.63 -13.57
CA LEU A 225 -9.39 -27.85 -13.13
C LEU A 225 -9.65 -28.78 -14.33
N THR A 226 -10.04 -28.25 -15.49
CA THR A 226 -10.20 -29.04 -16.72
C THR A 226 -8.88 -29.71 -17.14
N ALA A 227 -7.77 -28.97 -17.18
CA ALA A 227 -6.46 -29.51 -17.55
C ALA A 227 -5.99 -30.58 -16.56
N LYS A 228 -6.13 -30.33 -15.25
CA LYS A 228 -5.80 -31.29 -14.18
C LYS A 228 -6.66 -32.55 -14.25
N GLN A 229 -7.96 -32.44 -14.55
CA GLN A 229 -8.86 -33.58 -14.77
C GLN A 229 -8.40 -34.44 -15.96
N ILE A 230 -8.09 -33.82 -17.11
CA ILE A 230 -7.58 -34.53 -18.30
C ILE A 230 -6.24 -35.22 -18.02
N ILE A 231 -5.31 -34.54 -17.35
CA ILE A 231 -3.99 -35.11 -16.98
C ILE A 231 -4.16 -36.26 -15.98
N SER A 232 -5.05 -36.13 -14.99
CA SER A 232 -5.34 -37.19 -14.02
C SER A 232 -5.93 -38.42 -14.70
N MET A 233 -6.95 -38.25 -15.54
CA MET A 233 -7.59 -39.34 -16.30
C MET A 233 -6.60 -40.09 -17.20
N ARG A 234 -5.74 -39.35 -17.93
CA ARG A 234 -4.69 -39.96 -18.78
C ARG A 234 -3.66 -40.76 -17.97
N LYS A 235 -3.34 -40.31 -16.75
CA LYS A 235 -2.46 -41.02 -15.81
C LYS A 235 -3.13 -42.26 -15.20
N GLU A 236 -4.40 -42.15 -14.84
CA GLU A 236 -5.21 -43.20 -14.20
C GLU A 236 -5.41 -44.40 -15.12
N PHE A 237 -5.82 -44.17 -16.37
CA PHE A 237 -6.08 -45.23 -17.35
C PHE A 237 -4.88 -45.55 -18.26
N GLY A 238 -3.76 -44.85 -18.12
CA GLY A 238 -2.56 -45.00 -18.96
C GLY A 238 -2.75 -44.68 -20.45
N MET A 239 -3.90 -44.11 -20.83
CA MET A 239 -4.33 -43.91 -22.22
C MET A 239 -4.40 -42.43 -22.60
N LYS A 240 -3.93 -42.08 -23.81
CA LYS A 240 -4.00 -40.71 -24.34
C LYS A 240 -5.40 -40.41 -24.90
N VAL A 241 -6.37 -40.17 -24.01
CA VAL A 241 -7.68 -39.62 -24.39
C VAL A 241 -7.50 -38.27 -25.11
N LYS A 242 -8.08 -38.11 -26.30
CA LYS A 242 -8.02 -36.85 -27.06
C LYS A 242 -8.80 -35.76 -26.33
N PHE A 243 -8.16 -34.61 -26.12
CA PHE A 243 -8.78 -33.43 -25.51
C PHE A 243 -8.81 -32.29 -26.52
N MET A 244 -9.91 -31.53 -26.52
CA MET A 244 -10.18 -30.43 -27.44
C MET A 244 -10.99 -29.32 -26.76
N LEU A 245 -10.83 -28.10 -27.25
CA LEU A 245 -11.54 -26.89 -26.83
C LEU A 245 -12.21 -26.25 -28.05
N MET A 246 -13.52 -25.98 -27.98
CA MET A 246 -14.20 -25.13 -28.96
C MET A 246 -14.12 -23.67 -28.48
N ASN A 247 -13.12 -22.94 -28.95
CA ASN A 247 -12.94 -21.53 -28.65
C ASN A 247 -13.73 -20.67 -29.65
N SER A 248 -14.07 -19.45 -29.25
CA SER A 248 -14.59 -18.41 -30.14
C SER A 248 -13.46 -17.47 -30.55
N PHE A 249 -13.71 -16.69 -31.61
CA PHE A 249 -12.86 -15.59 -32.05
C PHE A 249 -12.54 -14.55 -30.95
N SER A 250 -13.30 -14.53 -29.84
CA SER A 250 -13.05 -13.67 -28.67
C SER A 250 -12.34 -14.37 -27.50
N THR A 251 -12.26 -15.71 -27.48
CA THR A 251 -11.69 -16.48 -26.35
C THR A 251 -10.42 -17.26 -26.69
N SER A 252 -10.14 -17.46 -27.98
CA SER A 252 -8.99 -18.21 -28.50
C SER A 252 -7.65 -17.72 -27.93
N ALA A 253 -7.29 -16.44 -28.15
CA ALA A 253 -5.97 -15.92 -27.80
C ALA A 253 -5.64 -16.05 -26.30
N ASP A 254 -6.57 -15.66 -25.42
CA ASP A 254 -6.45 -15.80 -23.96
C ASP A 254 -6.36 -17.27 -23.52
N THR A 255 -7.11 -18.16 -24.17
CA THR A 255 -7.11 -19.60 -23.85
C THR A 255 -5.78 -20.26 -24.27
N LEU A 256 -5.30 -19.97 -25.47
CA LEU A 256 -4.05 -20.53 -25.98
C LEU A 256 -2.84 -20.02 -25.19
N ASP A 257 -2.79 -18.72 -24.85
CA ASP A 257 -1.77 -18.13 -23.98
C ASP A 257 -1.75 -18.81 -22.59
N PHE A 258 -2.92 -19.02 -21.98
CA PHE A 258 -3.04 -19.75 -20.71
C PHE A 258 -2.51 -21.18 -20.80
N PHE A 259 -2.87 -21.94 -21.84
CA PHE A 259 -2.41 -23.31 -22.01
C PHE A 259 -0.92 -23.39 -22.31
N GLN A 260 -0.37 -22.49 -23.14
CA GLN A 260 1.07 -22.43 -23.42
C GLN A 260 1.90 -22.14 -22.17
N LYS A 261 1.43 -21.25 -21.29
CA LYS A 261 2.13 -20.89 -20.04
C LYS A 261 2.03 -21.96 -18.96
N ASN A 262 0.84 -22.48 -18.70
CA ASN A 262 0.57 -23.31 -17.52
C ASN A 262 0.57 -24.82 -17.81
N TYR A 263 0.20 -25.23 -19.04
CA TYR A 263 0.06 -26.63 -19.43
C TYR A 263 0.67 -26.90 -20.82
N PRO A 264 1.97 -26.58 -21.05
CA PRO A 264 2.60 -26.64 -22.38
C PRO A 264 2.53 -28.03 -23.04
N GLY A 265 2.50 -29.11 -22.25
CA GLY A 265 2.33 -30.48 -22.75
C GLY A 265 0.94 -30.79 -23.32
N LEU A 266 -0.09 -30.00 -22.97
CA LEU A 266 -1.40 -30.02 -23.64
C LEU A 266 -1.43 -29.01 -24.80
N ALA A 267 -0.80 -27.84 -24.64
CA ALA A 267 -0.72 -26.81 -25.68
C ALA A 267 0.01 -27.27 -26.95
N ALA A 268 0.94 -28.22 -26.82
CA ALA A 268 1.68 -28.83 -27.92
C ALA A 268 0.95 -30.04 -28.58
N GLU A 269 -0.34 -30.27 -28.30
CA GLU A 269 -1.10 -31.32 -28.97
C GLU A 269 -1.85 -30.80 -30.21
N ASP A 270 -1.58 -31.41 -31.36
CA ASP A 270 -2.21 -31.07 -32.64
C ASP A 270 -3.74 -31.07 -32.53
N GLY A 271 -4.37 -29.97 -32.92
CA GLY A 271 -5.82 -29.79 -32.83
C GLY A 271 -6.35 -29.81 -31.39
N LEU A 272 -5.68 -29.12 -30.46
CA LEU A 272 -6.24 -28.74 -29.16
C LEU A 272 -7.43 -27.77 -29.33
N GLU A 273 -7.35 -26.84 -30.27
CA GLU A 273 -8.41 -25.87 -30.57
C GLU A 273 -9.24 -26.29 -31.79
N MET A 274 -10.54 -26.06 -31.71
CA MET A 274 -11.45 -25.91 -32.84
C MET A 274 -12.10 -24.53 -32.74
N MET A 275 -12.17 -23.78 -33.84
CA MET A 275 -12.75 -22.44 -33.85
C MET A 275 -14.28 -22.51 -34.08
N GLN A 276 -15.04 -21.82 -33.24
CA GLN A 276 -16.46 -21.54 -33.44
C GLN A 276 -16.62 -20.48 -34.54
N ASN A 277 -17.59 -20.69 -35.44
CA ASN A 277 -17.93 -19.73 -36.49
C ASN A 277 -18.51 -18.42 -35.90
N LYS A 278 -18.60 -17.40 -36.76
CA LYS A 278 -19.37 -16.19 -36.51
C LYS A 278 -20.36 -15.95 -37.63
N VAL A 279 -21.50 -15.37 -37.29
CA VAL A 279 -22.59 -15.00 -38.20
C VAL A 279 -22.89 -13.52 -38.08
N PRO A 280 -23.37 -12.86 -39.15
CA PRO A 280 -23.72 -11.45 -39.07
C PRO A 280 -24.98 -11.27 -38.23
N LYS A 281 -25.01 -10.19 -37.43
CA LYS A 281 -26.25 -9.67 -36.86
C LYS A 281 -27.12 -9.17 -38.02
N LEU A 282 -28.43 -9.39 -37.95
CA LEU A 282 -29.39 -8.97 -38.98
C LEU A 282 -30.16 -7.75 -38.48
N ASP A 283 -30.45 -6.79 -39.34
CA ASP A 283 -31.37 -5.68 -39.02
C ASP A 283 -32.76 -6.22 -38.62
N ALA A 284 -33.38 -5.63 -37.58
CA ALA A 284 -34.63 -6.15 -37.03
C ALA A 284 -35.89 -5.88 -37.90
N GLU A 285 -35.82 -5.01 -38.92
CA GLU A 285 -36.93 -4.65 -39.81
C GLU A 285 -36.74 -5.14 -41.25
N THR A 286 -35.49 -5.17 -41.76
CA THR A 286 -35.17 -5.57 -43.14
C THR A 286 -34.59 -6.98 -43.25
N PHE A 287 -34.03 -7.51 -42.17
CA PHE A 287 -33.19 -8.72 -42.11
C PHE A 287 -31.93 -8.68 -43.00
N GLU A 288 -31.53 -7.51 -43.51
CA GLU A 288 -30.23 -7.33 -44.15
C GLU A 288 -29.09 -7.34 -43.10
N PRO A 289 -27.82 -7.63 -43.46
CA PRO A 289 -26.73 -7.60 -42.50
C PRO A 289 -26.54 -6.22 -41.86
N ALA A 290 -26.56 -6.18 -40.52
CA ALA A 290 -26.36 -4.96 -39.75
C ALA A 290 -24.96 -4.36 -39.97
N THR A 291 -24.83 -3.05 -39.75
CA THR A 291 -23.56 -2.30 -39.87
C THR A 291 -23.27 -1.49 -38.62
N CYS A 292 -21.98 -1.34 -38.27
CA CYS A 292 -21.55 -0.69 -37.04
C CYS A 292 -20.36 0.23 -37.29
N ALA A 293 -20.63 1.53 -37.41
CA ALA A 293 -19.61 2.53 -37.74
C ALA A 293 -18.62 2.82 -36.60
N THR A 294 -18.94 2.44 -35.35
CA THR A 294 -18.07 2.60 -34.17
C THR A 294 -17.07 1.46 -34.04
N ASP A 295 -17.49 0.23 -34.29
CA ASP A 295 -16.66 -0.98 -34.23
C ASP A 295 -17.25 -2.06 -35.16
N PRO A 296 -16.66 -2.33 -36.35
CA PRO A 296 -17.17 -3.36 -37.25
C PRO A 296 -17.19 -4.79 -36.68
N SER A 297 -16.49 -5.08 -35.58
CA SER A 297 -16.61 -6.38 -34.90
C SER A 297 -17.99 -6.57 -34.26
N ASN A 298 -18.66 -5.48 -33.87
CA ASN A 298 -20.04 -5.48 -33.40
C ASN A 298 -21.06 -5.85 -34.49
N GLU A 299 -20.67 -6.00 -35.76
CA GLU A 299 -21.56 -6.53 -36.81
C GLU A 299 -21.75 -8.05 -36.74
N TRP A 300 -20.94 -8.74 -35.93
CA TRP A 300 -20.87 -10.21 -35.84
C TRP A 300 -21.32 -10.74 -34.46
N CYS A 301 -21.78 -11.99 -34.42
CA CYS A 301 -22.05 -12.72 -33.19
C CYS A 301 -21.75 -14.23 -33.36
N PRO A 302 -21.48 -14.97 -32.27
CA PRO A 302 -21.45 -16.43 -32.32
C PRO A 302 -22.88 -16.99 -32.53
N PRO A 303 -23.11 -17.96 -33.43
CA PRO A 303 -24.44 -18.54 -33.73
C PRO A 303 -24.97 -19.51 -32.64
N GLY A 304 -24.72 -19.21 -31.37
CA GLY A 304 -24.99 -20.11 -30.25
C GLY A 304 -24.05 -21.32 -30.22
N HIS A 305 -24.26 -22.20 -29.23
CA HIS A 305 -23.39 -23.36 -29.01
C HIS A 305 -23.72 -24.57 -29.91
N GLY A 306 -24.85 -24.55 -30.63
CA GLY A 306 -25.19 -25.53 -31.67
C GLY A 306 -24.30 -25.47 -32.91
N ASP A 307 -23.51 -24.41 -33.07
CA ASP A 307 -22.46 -24.27 -34.08
C ASP A 307 -21.45 -25.44 -34.09
N LEU A 308 -21.29 -26.13 -32.95
CA LEU A 308 -20.56 -27.38 -32.77
C LEU A 308 -20.49 -28.26 -34.03
N TYR A 309 -21.64 -28.57 -34.63
CA TYR A 309 -21.73 -29.48 -35.77
C TYR A 309 -21.26 -28.84 -37.09
N ALA A 310 -21.55 -27.55 -37.28
CA ALA A 310 -21.10 -26.80 -38.45
C ALA A 310 -19.60 -26.52 -38.41
N ALA A 311 -19.04 -26.25 -37.23
CA ALA A 311 -17.61 -26.12 -36.98
C ALA A 311 -16.85 -27.45 -37.15
N LEU A 312 -17.38 -28.56 -36.63
CA LEU A 312 -16.79 -29.90 -36.79
C LEU A 312 -16.67 -30.32 -38.26
N GLU A 313 -17.69 -30.06 -39.08
CA GLU A 313 -17.65 -30.31 -40.52
C GLU A 313 -16.78 -29.29 -41.26
N GLY A 314 -17.01 -27.99 -41.02
CA GLY A 314 -16.41 -26.90 -41.78
C GLY A 314 -14.89 -26.74 -41.60
N SER A 315 -14.37 -27.21 -40.47
CA SER A 315 -12.92 -27.29 -40.20
C SER A 315 -12.26 -28.57 -40.73
N GLY A 316 -13.04 -29.52 -41.26
CA GLY A 316 -12.57 -30.88 -41.57
C GLY A 316 -12.26 -31.73 -40.34
N CYS A 317 -12.49 -31.22 -39.12
CA CYS A 317 -12.15 -31.91 -37.88
C CYS A 317 -12.91 -33.24 -37.72
N LEU A 318 -14.18 -33.32 -38.16
CA LEU A 318 -14.96 -34.55 -38.10
C LEU A 318 -14.31 -35.68 -38.91
N ASP A 319 -13.89 -35.39 -40.15
CA ASP A 319 -13.23 -36.37 -41.01
C ASP A 319 -11.83 -36.74 -40.48
N ALA A 320 -11.07 -35.77 -39.97
CA ALA A 320 -9.76 -36.03 -39.36
C ALA A 320 -9.86 -36.94 -38.12
N LEU A 321 -10.89 -36.75 -37.28
CA LEU A 321 -11.15 -37.60 -36.12
C LEU A 321 -11.58 -39.02 -36.54
N LEU A 322 -12.46 -39.14 -37.53
CA LEU A 322 -12.89 -40.44 -38.07
C LEU A 322 -11.72 -41.21 -38.72
N GLN A 323 -10.87 -40.54 -39.51
CA GLN A 323 -9.67 -41.12 -40.11
C GLN A 323 -8.64 -41.56 -39.05
N ALA A 324 -8.54 -40.83 -37.93
CA ALA A 324 -7.71 -41.21 -36.79
C ALA A 324 -8.34 -42.27 -35.87
N GLY A 325 -9.51 -42.82 -36.23
CA GLY A 325 -10.16 -43.93 -35.52
C GLY A 325 -11.01 -43.55 -34.30
N TYR A 326 -11.27 -42.27 -34.08
CA TYR A 326 -12.20 -41.82 -33.04
C TYR A 326 -13.65 -42.08 -33.49
N LYS A 327 -14.45 -42.64 -32.58
CA LYS A 327 -15.85 -43.03 -32.83
C LYS A 327 -16.84 -42.30 -31.92
N TYR A 328 -16.41 -41.94 -30.71
CA TYR A 328 -17.25 -41.31 -29.69
C TYR A 328 -16.72 -39.93 -29.32
N MET A 329 -17.60 -39.00 -29.01
CA MET A 329 -17.24 -37.68 -28.46
C MET A 329 -18.12 -37.34 -27.26
N PHE A 330 -17.49 -36.99 -26.15
CA PHE A 330 -18.13 -36.37 -24.99
C PHE A 330 -17.98 -34.84 -25.11
N VAL A 331 -19.09 -34.12 -25.10
CA VAL A 331 -19.15 -32.66 -25.21
C VAL A 331 -19.76 -32.07 -23.95
N SER A 332 -19.15 -31.02 -23.41
CA SER A 332 -19.74 -30.23 -22.32
C SER A 332 -19.17 -28.81 -22.26
N ASN A 333 -19.86 -27.89 -21.58
CA ASN A 333 -19.35 -26.52 -21.39
C ASN A 333 -18.13 -26.50 -20.45
N SER A 334 -17.22 -25.54 -20.67
CA SER A 334 -16.04 -25.32 -19.81
C SER A 334 -16.39 -24.77 -18.43
N ASP A 335 -17.57 -24.14 -18.27
CA ASP A 335 -18.05 -23.64 -16.98
C ASP A 335 -18.79 -24.68 -16.13
N ASN A 336 -19.12 -25.88 -16.66
CA ASN A 336 -19.60 -27.02 -15.89
C ASN A 336 -18.43 -27.94 -15.50
N LEU A 337 -18.00 -27.84 -14.25
CA LEU A 337 -16.88 -28.61 -13.70
C LEU A 337 -17.25 -30.04 -13.29
N GLY A 338 -18.54 -30.33 -13.09
CA GLY A 338 -19.03 -31.68 -12.83
C GLY A 338 -18.96 -32.59 -14.07
N ALA A 339 -19.07 -31.98 -15.26
CA ALA A 339 -19.03 -32.66 -16.54
C ALA A 339 -17.62 -33.16 -16.88
N THR A 340 -17.34 -34.38 -16.44
CA THR A 340 -16.12 -35.14 -16.71
C THR A 340 -16.45 -36.40 -17.49
N LEU A 341 -15.54 -36.85 -18.37
CA LEU A 341 -15.71 -38.15 -19.03
C LEU A 341 -15.85 -39.23 -17.95
N ASP A 342 -16.88 -40.06 -18.11
CA ASP A 342 -17.21 -41.15 -17.21
C ASP A 342 -17.16 -42.47 -17.99
N LEU A 343 -16.45 -43.46 -17.44
CA LEU A 343 -16.18 -44.70 -18.17
C LEU A 343 -17.38 -45.66 -18.14
N ASN A 344 -18.24 -45.59 -17.13
CA ASN A 344 -19.47 -46.38 -17.07
C ASN A 344 -20.47 -45.83 -18.09
N ILE A 345 -20.62 -44.50 -18.16
CA ILE A 345 -21.49 -43.84 -19.15
C ILE A 345 -20.98 -44.08 -20.58
N LEU A 346 -19.67 -43.98 -20.82
CA LEU A 346 -19.06 -44.31 -22.12
C LEU A 346 -19.30 -45.79 -22.50
N THR A 347 -19.18 -46.72 -21.55
CA THR A 347 -19.41 -48.15 -21.79
C THR A 347 -20.87 -48.42 -22.14
N TYR A 348 -21.82 -47.79 -21.43
CA TYR A 348 -23.25 -47.87 -21.75
C TYR A 348 -23.56 -47.30 -23.14
N PHE A 349 -23.05 -46.10 -23.46
CA PHE A 349 -23.26 -45.45 -24.76
C PHE A 349 -22.67 -46.25 -25.94
N ALA A 350 -21.52 -46.88 -25.74
CA ALA A 350 -20.91 -47.75 -26.74
C ALA A 350 -21.71 -49.05 -26.99
N ARG A 351 -22.43 -49.55 -25.98
CA ARG A 351 -23.23 -50.80 -26.04
C ARG A 351 -24.65 -50.59 -26.57
N SER A 352 -25.27 -49.43 -26.33
CA SER A 352 -26.62 -49.13 -26.83
C SER A 352 -26.68 -48.84 -28.33
N ASP A 353 -25.51 -48.67 -28.98
CA ASP A 353 -25.31 -48.23 -30.38
C ASP A 353 -26.03 -46.90 -30.75
N ALA A 354 -26.57 -46.18 -29.76
CA ALA A 354 -27.30 -44.95 -29.95
C ALA A 354 -26.44 -43.88 -30.66
N PRO A 355 -26.97 -43.15 -31.65
CA PRO A 355 -26.21 -42.15 -32.39
C PRO A 355 -25.90 -40.91 -31.54
N PHE A 356 -26.74 -40.63 -30.54
CA PHE A 356 -26.67 -39.45 -29.69
C PHE A 356 -27.30 -39.76 -28.32
N MET A 357 -26.68 -39.27 -27.25
CA MET A 357 -27.21 -39.39 -25.89
C MET A 357 -26.97 -38.10 -25.09
N MET A 358 -28.03 -37.61 -24.44
CA MET A 358 -27.97 -36.46 -23.53
C MET A 358 -27.90 -36.93 -22.07
N GLU A 359 -27.05 -36.30 -21.24
CA GLU A 359 -27.19 -36.41 -19.78
C GLU A 359 -28.23 -35.41 -19.28
N CYS A 360 -29.19 -35.88 -18.48
CA CYS A 360 -30.22 -35.06 -17.85
C CYS A 360 -30.12 -35.16 -16.33
N CYS A 361 -30.46 -34.08 -15.63
CA CYS A 361 -30.72 -34.12 -14.18
C CYS A 361 -32.23 -34.10 -13.94
N GLU A 362 -32.68 -34.61 -12.80
CA GLU A 362 -34.02 -34.27 -12.31
C GLU A 362 -34.11 -32.77 -11.99
N ARG A 363 -35.27 -32.18 -12.28
CA ARG A 363 -35.54 -30.76 -12.04
C ARG A 363 -35.80 -30.47 -10.56
N THR A 364 -35.12 -29.44 -10.09
CA THR A 364 -35.37 -28.80 -8.80
C THR A 364 -36.15 -27.49 -9.00
N ALA A 365 -36.59 -26.87 -7.91
CA ALA A 365 -37.23 -25.54 -7.98
C ALA A 365 -36.33 -24.45 -8.63
N ASN A 366 -35.01 -24.66 -8.70
CA ASN A 366 -34.07 -23.75 -9.35
C ASN A 366 -34.06 -23.92 -10.89
N ASP A 367 -34.61 -25.01 -11.42
CA ASP A 367 -34.60 -25.38 -12.84
C ASP A 367 -35.91 -25.05 -13.57
N LYS A 368 -36.81 -24.30 -12.92
CA LYS A 368 -38.10 -23.88 -13.50
C LYS A 368 -37.95 -23.16 -14.84
N LYS A 369 -36.92 -22.32 -14.99
CA LYS A 369 -36.61 -21.60 -16.24
C LYS A 369 -35.49 -22.25 -17.06
N GLY A 370 -35.17 -23.52 -16.80
CA GLY A 370 -34.18 -24.29 -17.54
C GLY A 370 -34.82 -25.18 -18.62
N GLY A 371 -34.15 -25.32 -19.77
CA GLY A 371 -34.60 -26.19 -20.85
C GLY A 371 -34.80 -27.65 -20.43
N HIS A 372 -35.92 -28.22 -20.87
CA HIS A 372 -36.36 -29.56 -20.46
C HIS A 372 -36.49 -30.51 -21.65
N LEU A 373 -36.42 -31.80 -21.36
CA LEU A 373 -36.60 -32.87 -22.34
C LEU A 373 -38.07 -33.28 -22.44
N ALA A 374 -38.59 -33.34 -23.67
CA ALA A 374 -39.96 -33.73 -23.97
C ALA A 374 -40.00 -34.70 -25.17
N LEU A 375 -41.16 -35.32 -25.41
CA LEU A 375 -41.46 -36.11 -26.60
C LEU A 375 -42.34 -35.29 -27.55
N ARG A 376 -42.01 -35.24 -28.85
CA ARG A 376 -42.86 -34.60 -29.87
C ARG A 376 -44.02 -35.52 -30.25
N ASN A 377 -45.25 -35.02 -30.19
CA ASN A 377 -46.46 -35.82 -30.40
C ASN A 377 -46.62 -36.36 -31.84
N LEU A 378 -45.96 -35.75 -32.81
CA LEU A 378 -46.05 -36.13 -34.24
C LEU A 378 -45.31 -37.43 -34.58
N ASP A 379 -44.16 -37.68 -33.97
CA ASP A 379 -43.21 -38.74 -34.35
C ASP A 379 -42.58 -39.48 -33.16
N SER A 380 -42.96 -39.12 -31.92
CA SER A 380 -42.41 -39.66 -30.66
C SER A 380 -40.89 -39.52 -30.51
N GLN A 381 -40.26 -38.57 -31.21
CA GLN A 381 -38.84 -38.27 -31.02
C GLN A 381 -38.63 -37.38 -29.79
N LEU A 382 -37.49 -37.57 -29.12
CA LEU A 382 -37.05 -36.69 -28.03
C LEU A 382 -36.67 -35.32 -28.60
N ILE A 383 -37.12 -34.26 -27.93
CA ILE A 383 -36.79 -32.87 -28.26
C ILE A 383 -36.37 -32.09 -27.01
N LEU A 384 -35.57 -31.04 -27.21
CA LEU A 384 -35.20 -30.08 -26.17
C LEU A 384 -36.05 -28.82 -26.32
N ARG A 385 -36.86 -28.49 -25.31
CA ARG A 385 -37.60 -27.22 -25.24
C ARG A 385 -36.88 -26.26 -24.31
N GLU A 386 -36.24 -25.24 -24.88
CA GLU A 386 -35.65 -24.13 -24.12
C GLU A 386 -36.70 -23.06 -23.79
N SER A 387 -36.47 -22.23 -22.76
CA SER A 387 -37.46 -21.21 -22.35
C SER A 387 -37.72 -20.15 -23.43
N ALA A 388 -36.75 -19.90 -24.32
CA ALA A 388 -36.90 -19.01 -25.47
C ALA A 388 -37.79 -19.60 -26.60
N MET A 389 -38.19 -20.86 -26.48
CA MET A 389 -39.13 -21.58 -27.36
C MET A 389 -40.50 -21.78 -26.68
N CYS A 390 -40.74 -21.15 -25.53
CA CYS A 390 -42.00 -21.21 -24.80
C CYS A 390 -42.84 -19.96 -25.09
N ALA A 391 -44.12 -20.15 -25.39
CA ALA A 391 -45.09 -19.06 -25.42
C ALA A 391 -45.45 -18.63 -23.98
N GLU A 392 -45.90 -17.39 -23.80
CA GLU A 392 -46.28 -16.85 -22.48
C GLU A 392 -47.46 -17.62 -21.85
N GLU A 393 -48.38 -18.12 -22.70
CA GLU A 393 -49.50 -18.99 -22.32
C GLU A 393 -49.09 -20.39 -21.83
N ASP A 394 -47.87 -20.84 -22.12
CA ASP A 394 -47.32 -22.15 -21.73
C ASP A 394 -46.36 -22.09 -20.53
N GLU A 395 -45.99 -20.88 -20.05
CA GLU A 395 -44.91 -20.68 -19.06
C GLU A 395 -45.15 -21.46 -17.75
N ASP A 396 -46.40 -21.59 -17.28
CA ASP A 396 -46.74 -22.39 -16.09
C ASP A 396 -46.48 -23.90 -16.31
N ALA A 397 -46.81 -24.42 -17.49
CA ALA A 397 -46.55 -25.82 -17.85
C ALA A 397 -45.05 -26.06 -18.08
N PHE A 398 -44.32 -25.08 -18.63
CA PHE A 398 -42.86 -25.12 -18.73
C PHE A 398 -42.21 -25.13 -17.35
N GLN A 399 -42.68 -24.30 -16.41
CA GLN A 399 -42.16 -24.23 -15.04
C GLN A 399 -42.60 -25.39 -14.12
N ASP A 400 -43.50 -26.27 -14.57
CA ASP A 400 -43.87 -27.47 -13.82
C ASP A 400 -42.76 -28.54 -13.91
N ILE A 401 -41.98 -28.61 -12.83
CA ILE A 401 -40.90 -29.58 -12.62
C ILE A 401 -41.39 -31.01 -12.36
N THR A 402 -42.67 -31.20 -12.05
CA THR A 402 -43.27 -32.52 -11.82
C THR A 402 -43.83 -33.13 -13.11
N LYS A 403 -44.30 -32.28 -14.03
CA LYS A 403 -44.71 -32.66 -15.39
C LYS A 403 -43.51 -32.94 -16.28
N HIS A 404 -42.73 -31.90 -16.62
CA HIS A 404 -41.55 -32.03 -17.47
C HIS A 404 -40.31 -32.22 -16.61
N ARG A 405 -40.10 -33.46 -16.14
CA ARG A 405 -39.18 -33.81 -15.01
C ARG A 405 -37.69 -33.63 -15.28
N TYR A 406 -37.25 -33.73 -16.53
CA TYR A 406 -35.83 -33.87 -16.86
C TYR A 406 -35.25 -32.61 -17.49
N PHE A 407 -34.16 -32.10 -16.90
CA PHE A 407 -33.46 -30.89 -17.29
C PHE A 407 -32.17 -31.19 -18.07
N ASN A 408 -31.93 -30.45 -19.14
CA ASN A 408 -30.75 -30.57 -20.01
C ASN A 408 -29.47 -30.06 -19.33
N THR A 409 -28.56 -30.96 -18.97
CA THR A 409 -27.25 -30.60 -18.39
C THR A 409 -26.30 -29.90 -19.35
N ASN A 410 -26.57 -29.97 -20.66
CA ASN A 410 -25.63 -29.66 -21.73
C ASN A 410 -24.33 -30.49 -21.69
N ASN A 411 -24.40 -31.71 -21.14
CA ASN A 411 -23.41 -32.76 -21.37
C ASN A 411 -23.96 -33.74 -22.41
N LEU A 412 -23.24 -33.97 -23.50
CA LEU A 412 -23.66 -34.81 -24.62
C LEU A 412 -22.65 -35.91 -24.95
N TRP A 413 -23.15 -37.02 -25.48
CA TRP A 413 -22.37 -38.11 -26.05
C TRP A 413 -22.81 -38.32 -27.50
N ILE A 414 -21.86 -38.27 -28.43
CA ILE A 414 -22.12 -38.25 -29.87
C ILE A 414 -21.34 -39.36 -30.57
N ARG A 415 -21.97 -40.05 -31.52
CA ARG A 415 -21.33 -40.96 -32.46
C ARG A 415 -20.86 -40.20 -33.69
N LEU A 416 -19.55 -40.15 -33.92
CA LEU A 416 -18.96 -39.37 -35.01
C LEU A 416 -19.30 -39.94 -36.39
N ASP A 417 -19.43 -41.26 -36.51
CA ASP A 417 -19.89 -41.96 -37.71
C ASP A 417 -21.34 -41.57 -38.05
N LYS A 418 -22.22 -41.59 -37.04
CA LYS A 418 -23.64 -41.22 -37.22
C LYS A 418 -23.87 -39.72 -37.38
N LEU A 419 -23.00 -38.90 -36.80
CA LEU A 419 -22.95 -37.45 -37.05
C LEU A 419 -22.66 -37.16 -38.53
N LYS A 420 -21.66 -37.81 -39.12
CA LYS A 420 -21.30 -37.63 -40.54
C LYS A 420 -22.42 -38.11 -41.47
N GLU A 421 -23.07 -39.23 -41.18
CA GLU A 421 -24.23 -39.73 -41.93
C GLU A 421 -25.35 -38.68 -42.03
N ILE A 422 -25.71 -38.02 -40.92
CA ILE A 422 -26.79 -37.03 -40.88
C ILE A 422 -26.38 -35.71 -41.55
N ILE A 423 -25.14 -35.27 -41.37
CA ILE A 423 -24.61 -34.07 -42.04
C ILE A 423 -24.65 -34.24 -43.58
N ILE A 424 -24.24 -35.40 -44.10
CA ILE A 424 -24.32 -35.71 -45.52
C ILE A 424 -25.79 -35.75 -45.99
N ALA A 425 -26.67 -36.42 -45.25
CA ALA A 425 -28.09 -36.54 -45.61
C ALA A 425 -28.84 -35.20 -45.68
N ASN A 426 -28.38 -34.17 -44.97
CA ASN A 426 -28.97 -32.82 -44.95
C ASN A 426 -28.20 -31.80 -45.81
N GLY A 427 -27.19 -32.22 -46.58
CA GLY A 427 -26.46 -31.36 -47.52
C GLY A 427 -25.33 -30.53 -46.90
N GLY A 428 -24.65 -31.05 -45.87
CA GLY A 428 -23.43 -30.45 -45.29
C GLY A 428 -23.62 -29.70 -43.96
N TYR A 429 -24.78 -29.86 -43.30
CA TYR A 429 -25.07 -29.25 -41.99
C TYR A 429 -26.13 -30.06 -41.23
N ILE A 430 -26.51 -29.65 -40.01
CA ILE A 430 -27.67 -30.19 -39.27
C ILE A 430 -28.76 -29.10 -39.14
N PRO A 431 -30.03 -29.37 -39.51
CA PRO A 431 -31.13 -28.43 -39.34
C PRO A 431 -31.58 -28.35 -37.87
N LEU A 432 -30.88 -27.55 -37.07
CA LEU A 432 -31.25 -27.27 -35.68
C LEU A 432 -32.37 -26.23 -35.57
N PRO A 433 -33.23 -26.30 -34.52
CA PRO A 433 -34.15 -25.23 -34.16
C PRO A 433 -33.49 -23.86 -34.00
N MET A 434 -34.12 -22.86 -34.61
CA MET A 434 -33.74 -21.45 -34.54
C MET A 434 -34.13 -20.85 -33.17
N ILE A 435 -33.16 -20.24 -32.48
CA ILE A 435 -33.39 -19.33 -31.34
C ILE A 435 -33.22 -17.90 -31.84
N MET A 436 -34.25 -17.07 -31.68
CA MET A 436 -34.25 -15.68 -32.14
C MET A 436 -34.08 -14.71 -30.97
N ASN A 437 -32.89 -14.09 -30.86
CA ASN A 437 -32.61 -13.10 -29.82
C ASN A 437 -32.61 -11.67 -30.39
N LYS A 438 -33.48 -10.80 -29.86
CA LYS A 438 -33.51 -9.36 -30.19
C LYS A 438 -32.51 -8.59 -29.31
N LYS A 439 -31.58 -7.85 -29.92
CA LYS A 439 -30.52 -7.07 -29.24
C LYS A 439 -30.25 -5.76 -30.00
N THR A 440 -29.22 -5.02 -29.62
CA THR A 440 -28.65 -3.88 -30.37
C THR A 440 -27.38 -4.30 -31.13
N VAL A 441 -27.01 -3.51 -32.16
CA VAL A 441 -25.77 -3.75 -32.91
C VAL A 441 -24.55 -3.49 -32.00
N ASP A 442 -24.51 -2.38 -31.28
CA ASP A 442 -23.54 -2.16 -30.21
C ASP A 442 -24.15 -2.59 -28.86
N PRO A 443 -23.60 -3.61 -28.17
CA PRO A 443 -24.12 -4.10 -26.90
C PRO A 443 -23.83 -3.16 -25.71
N LYS A 444 -23.16 -2.01 -25.93
CA LYS A 444 -22.92 -0.95 -24.94
C LYS A 444 -23.80 0.28 -25.15
N ASP A 445 -24.53 0.36 -26.26
CA ASP A 445 -25.42 1.47 -26.61
C ASP A 445 -26.83 0.97 -26.96
N ASP A 446 -27.74 1.12 -25.99
CA ASP A 446 -29.16 0.81 -26.13
C ASP A 446 -29.89 1.69 -27.17
N SER A 447 -29.28 2.77 -27.67
CA SER A 447 -29.85 3.59 -28.75
C SER A 447 -29.43 3.14 -30.16
N SER A 448 -28.40 2.29 -30.28
CA SER A 448 -27.91 1.78 -31.56
C SER A 448 -28.89 0.84 -32.29
N GLN A 449 -28.63 0.59 -33.58
CA GLN A 449 -29.47 -0.20 -34.50
C GLN A 449 -30.05 -1.46 -33.84
N LYS A 450 -31.36 -1.66 -33.98
CA LYS A 450 -32.03 -2.87 -33.47
C LYS A 450 -31.76 -4.04 -34.39
N VAL A 451 -31.32 -5.15 -33.81
CA VAL A 451 -30.86 -6.33 -34.56
C VAL A 451 -31.42 -7.63 -34.00
N ILE A 452 -31.52 -8.61 -34.88
CA ILE A 452 -31.78 -10.00 -34.56
C ILE A 452 -30.46 -10.78 -34.62
N GLN A 453 -30.23 -11.62 -33.61
CA GLN A 453 -29.20 -12.63 -33.60
C GLN A 453 -29.90 -13.99 -33.65
N LEU A 454 -29.59 -14.78 -34.67
CA LEU A 454 -30.05 -16.17 -34.77
C LEU A 454 -28.98 -17.07 -34.16
N GLU A 455 -29.40 -17.83 -33.15
CA GLU A 455 -28.56 -18.73 -32.37
C GLU A 455 -29.15 -20.15 -32.42
N THR A 456 -28.34 -21.17 -32.13
CA THR A 456 -28.77 -22.57 -32.04
C THR A 456 -28.22 -23.22 -30.78
N ALA A 457 -28.93 -24.22 -30.23
CA ALA A 457 -28.53 -24.96 -29.03
C ALA A 457 -28.05 -26.38 -29.40
N MET A 458 -26.87 -26.79 -28.93
CA MET A 458 -26.30 -28.10 -29.31
C MET A 458 -27.16 -29.29 -28.86
N GLY A 459 -27.85 -29.16 -27.72
CA GLY A 459 -28.73 -30.20 -27.18
C GLY A 459 -29.99 -30.42 -28.02
N ALA A 460 -30.41 -29.42 -28.82
CA ALA A 460 -31.56 -29.55 -29.69
C ALA A 460 -31.33 -30.56 -30.83
N ALA A 461 -30.07 -30.88 -31.15
CA ALA A 461 -29.72 -31.93 -32.12
C ALA A 461 -30.31 -33.31 -31.80
N ILE A 462 -30.73 -33.55 -30.54
CA ILE A 462 -31.37 -34.80 -30.12
C ILE A 462 -32.58 -35.18 -31.00
N GLU A 463 -33.31 -34.20 -31.55
CA GLU A 463 -34.46 -34.46 -32.43
C GLU A 463 -34.08 -34.79 -33.88
N CYS A 464 -32.85 -34.46 -34.28
CA CYS A 464 -32.31 -34.74 -35.61
C CYS A 464 -31.83 -36.20 -35.70
N PHE A 465 -31.42 -36.78 -34.58
CA PHE A 465 -30.87 -38.13 -34.48
C PHE A 465 -31.96 -39.17 -34.21
N LYS A 466 -32.48 -39.81 -35.27
CA LYS A 466 -33.42 -40.93 -35.11
C LYS A 466 -32.79 -42.06 -34.27
N GLY A 467 -33.42 -42.37 -33.13
CA GLY A 467 -32.91 -43.34 -32.16
C GLY A 467 -31.98 -42.75 -31.10
N ALA A 468 -31.90 -41.43 -30.97
CA ALA A 468 -31.26 -40.78 -29.84
C ALA A 468 -31.93 -41.14 -28.50
N THR A 469 -31.17 -41.02 -27.41
CA THR A 469 -31.61 -41.38 -26.06
C THR A 469 -31.16 -40.34 -25.03
N ALA A 470 -31.60 -40.49 -23.79
CA ALA A 470 -31.15 -39.68 -22.66
C ALA A 470 -31.06 -40.54 -21.40
N ILE A 471 -30.23 -40.09 -20.46
CA ILE A 471 -29.99 -40.77 -19.18
C ILE A 471 -30.08 -39.78 -18.02
N VAL A 472 -30.52 -40.24 -16.85
CA VAL A 472 -30.43 -39.45 -15.62
C VAL A 472 -29.02 -39.59 -15.03
N VAL A 473 -28.44 -38.46 -14.63
CA VAL A 473 -27.16 -38.39 -13.92
C VAL A 473 -27.31 -37.69 -12.57
N PRO A 474 -26.46 -38.03 -11.57
CA PRO A 474 -26.47 -37.34 -10.30
C PRO A 474 -26.08 -35.87 -10.47
N ARG A 475 -26.68 -35.01 -9.63
CA ARG A 475 -26.56 -33.55 -9.75
C ARG A 475 -25.12 -33.03 -9.65
N THR A 476 -24.20 -33.82 -9.08
CA THR A 476 -22.75 -33.56 -9.07
C THR A 476 -22.13 -33.46 -10.46
N ARG A 477 -22.74 -34.04 -11.51
CA ARG A 477 -22.32 -33.88 -12.92
C ARG A 477 -22.81 -32.57 -13.58
N PHE A 478 -23.60 -31.78 -12.87
CA PHE A 478 -24.11 -30.47 -13.32
C PHE A 478 -23.88 -29.38 -12.26
N ALA A 479 -22.66 -28.84 -12.27
CA ALA A 479 -22.23 -27.72 -11.43
C ALA A 479 -21.67 -26.56 -12.31
N PRO A 480 -22.53 -25.89 -13.11
CA PRO A 480 -22.15 -24.68 -13.81
C PRO A 480 -22.19 -23.45 -12.90
N VAL A 481 -21.34 -22.46 -13.19
CA VAL A 481 -21.47 -21.10 -12.62
C VAL A 481 -22.16 -20.21 -13.65
N LYS A 482 -23.40 -19.76 -13.37
CA LYS A 482 -24.14 -18.81 -14.22
C LYS A 482 -24.23 -17.41 -13.60
N LYS A 483 -24.11 -17.29 -12.28
CA LYS A 483 -24.16 -16.03 -11.51
C LYS A 483 -23.13 -16.02 -10.38
N CYS A 484 -23.01 -14.88 -9.71
CA CYS A 484 -22.19 -14.72 -8.50
C CYS A 484 -22.67 -15.60 -7.32
N ASP A 485 -23.97 -15.94 -7.27
CA ASP A 485 -24.55 -16.90 -6.32
C ASP A 485 -23.86 -18.27 -6.40
N ASP A 486 -23.75 -18.82 -7.62
CA ASP A 486 -23.11 -20.11 -7.90
C ASP A 486 -21.59 -20.04 -7.63
N LEU A 487 -20.97 -18.89 -7.95
CA LEU A 487 -19.54 -18.65 -7.77
C LEU A 487 -19.15 -18.59 -6.29
N LEU A 488 -19.95 -17.92 -5.45
CA LEU A 488 -19.75 -17.86 -4.00
C LEU A 488 -19.88 -19.26 -3.40
N LEU A 489 -20.94 -19.99 -3.77
CA LEU A 489 -21.18 -21.36 -3.35
C LEU A 489 -19.99 -22.28 -3.71
N LEU A 490 -19.53 -22.26 -4.96
CA LEU A 490 -18.41 -23.08 -5.43
C LEU A 490 -17.08 -22.71 -4.78
N ARG A 491 -16.81 -21.41 -4.56
CA ARG A 491 -15.60 -20.93 -3.87
C ARG A 491 -15.57 -21.38 -2.40
N SER A 492 -16.72 -21.39 -1.70
CA SER A 492 -16.86 -21.71 -0.27
C SER A 492 -16.52 -23.16 0.13
N ASP A 493 -16.39 -23.42 1.44
CA ASP A 493 -16.14 -24.76 2.00
C ASP A 493 -17.31 -25.76 1.87
N ALA A 494 -18.49 -25.33 1.38
CA ALA A 494 -19.57 -26.23 1.01
C ALA A 494 -19.22 -27.14 -0.18
N TYR A 495 -18.25 -26.74 -1.02
CA TYR A 495 -17.65 -27.59 -2.05
C TYR A 495 -16.17 -27.85 -1.74
N VAL A 496 -15.71 -29.08 -1.97
CA VAL A 496 -14.31 -29.50 -1.84
C VAL A 496 -13.83 -30.11 -3.16
N LEU A 497 -12.51 -30.21 -3.36
CA LEU A 497 -11.93 -30.85 -4.55
C LEU A 497 -11.54 -32.29 -4.25
N GLU A 498 -12.22 -33.24 -4.88
CA GLU A 498 -11.82 -34.65 -4.92
C GLU A 498 -11.39 -35.00 -6.34
N ASN A 499 -10.15 -35.47 -6.51
CA ASN A 499 -9.54 -35.78 -7.81
C ASN A 499 -9.67 -34.63 -8.85
N ASN A 500 -9.55 -33.38 -8.39
CA ASN A 500 -9.74 -32.14 -9.17
C ASN A 500 -11.18 -31.88 -9.67
N LYS A 501 -12.18 -32.63 -9.16
CA LYS A 501 -13.61 -32.39 -9.39
C LYS A 501 -14.20 -31.67 -8.17
N PRO A 502 -15.02 -30.62 -8.32
CA PRO A 502 -15.75 -30.05 -7.19
C PRO A 502 -16.89 -30.98 -6.79
N VAL A 503 -16.82 -31.52 -5.58
CA VAL A 503 -17.89 -32.31 -4.97
C VAL A 503 -18.49 -31.56 -3.79
N LEU A 504 -19.76 -31.85 -3.48
CA LEU A 504 -20.39 -31.31 -2.29
C LEU A 504 -19.71 -31.90 -1.04
N ASN A 505 -19.35 -31.06 -0.09
CA ASN A 505 -18.74 -31.47 1.17
C ASN A 505 -19.72 -32.38 1.94
N PRO A 506 -19.32 -33.58 2.42
CA PRO A 506 -20.20 -34.48 3.18
C PRO A 506 -20.85 -33.83 4.41
N LEU A 507 -20.21 -32.82 5.00
CA LEU A 507 -20.75 -32.04 6.12
C LEU A 507 -22.00 -31.21 5.76
N CYS A 508 -22.30 -31.00 4.48
CA CYS A 508 -23.55 -30.39 4.00
C CYS A 508 -24.76 -31.36 4.00
N GLY A 509 -24.61 -32.59 4.50
CA GLY A 509 -25.71 -33.54 4.61
C GLY A 509 -26.30 -34.00 3.27
N GLY A 510 -25.51 -33.96 2.19
CA GLY A 510 -25.93 -34.38 0.85
C GLY A 510 -26.73 -33.35 0.05
N LYS A 511 -27.00 -32.16 0.60
CA LYS A 511 -27.74 -31.08 -0.09
C LYS A 511 -26.92 -29.79 -0.15
N ALA A 512 -26.87 -29.14 -1.31
CA ALA A 512 -26.16 -27.88 -1.48
C ALA A 512 -26.93 -26.69 -0.83
N PRO A 513 -26.23 -25.75 -0.16
CA PRO A 513 -26.81 -24.48 0.29
C PRO A 513 -27.50 -23.72 -0.85
N THR A 514 -28.69 -23.16 -0.59
CA THR A 514 -29.38 -22.29 -1.55
C THR A 514 -28.96 -20.83 -1.37
N ILE A 515 -28.19 -20.29 -2.31
CA ILE A 515 -27.70 -18.90 -2.28
C ILE A 515 -28.62 -17.99 -3.10
N SER A 516 -28.86 -16.77 -2.60
CA SER A 516 -29.65 -15.73 -3.24
C SER A 516 -29.08 -14.34 -2.91
N LEU A 517 -28.18 -13.84 -3.75
CA LEU A 517 -27.59 -12.51 -3.64
C LEU A 517 -28.50 -11.44 -4.28
N ASP A 518 -28.30 -10.18 -3.89
CA ASP A 518 -28.96 -9.04 -4.55
C ASP A 518 -28.54 -8.94 -6.02
N SER A 519 -29.46 -9.23 -6.94
CA SER A 519 -29.17 -9.28 -8.37
C SER A 519 -28.89 -7.92 -9.01
N LYS A 520 -29.07 -6.80 -8.29
CA LYS A 520 -28.64 -5.46 -8.74
C LYS A 520 -27.24 -5.14 -8.23
N LYS A 521 -26.93 -5.48 -6.96
CA LYS A 521 -25.64 -5.17 -6.32
C LYS A 521 -24.53 -6.18 -6.69
N TYR A 522 -24.85 -7.48 -6.79
CA TYR A 522 -23.89 -8.58 -7.02
C TYR A 522 -23.89 -9.16 -8.43
N LYS A 523 -24.41 -8.44 -9.43
CA LYS A 523 -24.43 -8.94 -10.82
C LYS A 523 -23.02 -9.22 -11.37
N LEU A 524 -22.03 -8.45 -10.95
CA LEU A 524 -20.67 -8.47 -11.50
C LEU A 524 -19.69 -9.18 -10.55
N VAL A 525 -18.69 -9.88 -11.09
CA VAL A 525 -17.66 -10.58 -10.31
C VAL A 525 -16.92 -9.62 -9.37
N GLY A 526 -16.55 -8.43 -9.84
CA GLY A 526 -15.85 -7.43 -9.03
C GLY A 526 -16.59 -7.01 -7.76
N ALA A 527 -17.93 -6.96 -7.79
CA ALA A 527 -18.74 -6.65 -6.61
C ALA A 527 -18.81 -7.82 -5.61
N LEU A 528 -18.72 -9.07 -6.09
CA LEU A 528 -18.55 -10.23 -5.20
C LEU A 528 -17.15 -10.27 -4.61
N GLU A 529 -16.13 -9.88 -5.37
CA GLU A 529 -14.73 -9.87 -4.92
C GLU A 529 -14.47 -8.75 -3.90
N GLU A 530 -15.02 -7.55 -4.09
CA GLU A 530 -15.06 -6.51 -3.06
C GLU A 530 -15.78 -7.01 -1.77
N ALA A 531 -16.91 -7.70 -1.93
CA ALA A 531 -17.66 -8.26 -0.81
C ALA A 531 -17.03 -9.48 -0.14
N THR A 532 -15.95 -10.04 -0.70
CA THR A 532 -15.21 -11.18 -0.13
C THR A 532 -13.71 -10.93 -0.05
N GLU A 533 -13.30 -9.65 -0.02
CA GLU A 533 -11.93 -9.18 0.15
C GLU A 533 -11.29 -9.71 1.44
N GLY A 534 -12.07 -9.77 2.54
CA GLY A 534 -11.72 -10.44 3.81
C GLY A 534 -11.70 -11.97 3.75
N GLY A 535 -11.81 -12.57 2.57
CA GLY A 535 -11.88 -14.00 2.32
C GLY A 535 -13.31 -14.56 2.22
N ILE A 536 -13.41 -15.72 1.57
CA ILE A 536 -14.70 -16.41 1.34
C ILE A 536 -15.25 -16.96 2.67
N PRO A 537 -16.54 -16.71 3.01
CA PRO A 537 -17.16 -17.23 4.22
C PRO A 537 -17.42 -18.75 4.17
N SER A 538 -17.64 -19.34 5.34
CA SER A 538 -18.05 -20.74 5.47
C SER A 538 -19.55 -20.90 5.20
N LEU A 539 -19.89 -21.82 4.30
CA LEU A 539 -21.25 -22.21 3.92
C LEU A 539 -21.54 -23.70 4.20
N VAL A 540 -20.55 -24.47 4.67
CA VAL A 540 -20.67 -25.93 4.86
C VAL A 540 -21.81 -26.39 5.79
N ARG A 541 -22.32 -25.51 6.68
CA ARG A 541 -23.50 -25.76 7.55
C ARG A 541 -24.72 -24.90 7.19
N CYS A 542 -24.69 -24.21 6.06
CA CYS A 542 -25.77 -23.33 5.61
C CYS A 542 -26.79 -24.13 4.78
N GLU A 543 -28.08 -23.98 5.08
CA GLU A 543 -29.17 -24.50 4.26
C GLU A 543 -29.56 -23.51 3.16
N LYS A 544 -29.58 -22.22 3.52
CA LYS A 544 -29.99 -21.11 2.66
C LYS A 544 -29.34 -19.81 3.13
N LEU A 545 -28.79 -19.04 2.20
CA LEU A 545 -28.31 -17.68 2.44
C LEU A 545 -28.99 -16.72 1.46
N LYS A 546 -29.74 -15.75 1.98
CA LYS A 546 -30.23 -14.59 1.23
C LYS A 546 -29.44 -13.35 1.65
N ILE A 547 -29.01 -12.52 0.69
CA ILE A 547 -28.42 -11.20 0.93
C ILE A 547 -29.19 -10.17 0.10
N SER A 548 -29.49 -9.02 0.68
CA SER A 548 -30.15 -7.88 0.03
C SER A 548 -29.43 -6.58 0.41
N GLY A 549 -29.10 -5.73 -0.57
CA GLY A 549 -28.23 -4.56 -0.34
C GLY A 549 -26.72 -4.84 -0.38
N PHE A 550 -25.91 -3.85 0.00
CA PHE A 550 -24.45 -3.95 0.02
C PHE A 550 -23.94 -4.58 1.33
N VAL A 551 -23.40 -5.79 1.25
CA VAL A 551 -22.87 -6.55 2.40
C VAL A 551 -21.45 -7.08 2.10
N ARG A 552 -20.54 -6.93 3.07
CA ARG A 552 -19.16 -7.47 3.03
C ARG A 552 -19.02 -8.64 4.01
N MET A 553 -18.26 -9.66 3.63
CA MET A 553 -18.06 -10.91 4.37
C MET A 553 -16.58 -11.23 4.54
N SER A 554 -16.24 -12.06 5.51
CA SER A 554 -14.86 -12.52 5.74
C SER A 554 -14.77 -14.03 5.90
N LYS A 555 -13.54 -14.55 5.87
CA LYS A 555 -13.21 -15.93 6.24
C LYS A 555 -13.60 -16.29 7.69
N GLY A 556 -13.82 -15.30 8.56
CA GLY A 556 -14.30 -15.48 9.93
C GLY A 556 -15.81 -15.76 10.02
N THR A 557 -16.60 -15.33 9.02
CA THR A 557 -18.05 -15.52 8.96
C THR A 557 -18.43 -16.95 8.59
N LYS A 558 -19.36 -17.56 9.34
CA LYS A 558 -19.83 -18.94 9.13
C LYS A 558 -21.34 -19.01 9.18
N PHE A 559 -21.99 -19.25 8.04
CA PHE A 559 -23.44 -19.33 7.96
C PHE A 559 -23.95 -20.73 8.35
N VAL A 560 -24.98 -20.77 9.18
CA VAL A 560 -25.53 -22.00 9.77
C VAL A 560 -27.07 -21.98 9.67
N GLY A 561 -27.65 -23.07 9.15
CA GLY A 561 -29.09 -23.16 8.92
C GLY A 561 -29.57 -22.20 7.82
N ALA A 562 -30.79 -21.71 7.93
CA ALA A 562 -31.32 -20.64 7.08
C ALA A 562 -30.90 -19.26 7.61
N VAL A 563 -30.42 -18.39 6.72
CA VAL A 563 -29.96 -17.03 7.01
C VAL A 563 -30.50 -16.05 5.95
N SER A 564 -31.01 -14.90 6.40
CA SER A 564 -31.27 -13.75 5.53
C SER A 564 -30.58 -12.52 6.08
N ILE A 565 -29.89 -11.77 5.22
CA ILE A 565 -29.23 -10.50 5.57
C ILE A 565 -29.84 -9.39 4.72
N VAL A 566 -30.24 -8.30 5.36
CA VAL A 566 -30.78 -7.10 4.71
C VAL A 566 -29.89 -5.91 5.03
N ASN A 567 -29.66 -5.04 4.06
CA ASN A 567 -29.14 -3.70 4.26
C ASN A 567 -29.83 -2.76 3.26
N ASN A 568 -30.74 -1.91 3.74
CA ASN A 568 -31.46 -0.97 2.88
C ASN A 568 -30.70 0.37 2.67
N SER A 569 -29.50 0.52 3.24
CA SER A 569 -28.64 1.70 3.04
C SER A 569 -27.72 1.56 1.82
N ASP A 570 -27.22 2.69 1.32
CA ASP A 570 -26.23 2.71 0.23
C ASP A 570 -24.78 2.50 0.69
N GLU A 571 -24.52 2.42 2.01
CA GLU A 571 -23.23 1.99 2.54
C GLU A 571 -23.06 0.45 2.45
N ALA A 572 -21.83 -0.03 2.27
CA ALA A 572 -21.52 -1.45 2.49
C ALA A 572 -21.39 -1.77 3.99
N LYS A 573 -22.11 -2.78 4.48
CA LYS A 573 -22.12 -3.21 5.88
C LYS A 573 -21.43 -4.57 6.04
N PHE A 574 -20.67 -4.78 7.11
CA PHE A 574 -19.96 -6.05 7.33
C PHE A 574 -20.83 -7.06 8.10
N VAL A 575 -20.77 -8.34 7.72
CA VAL A 575 -21.29 -9.45 8.53
C VAL A 575 -20.25 -9.78 9.61
N PRO A 576 -20.64 -9.91 10.89
CA PRO A 576 -19.71 -10.30 11.95
C PRO A 576 -18.95 -11.61 11.67
N SER A 577 -17.76 -11.72 12.26
CA SER A 577 -17.03 -12.99 12.35
C SER A 577 -17.67 -13.89 13.42
N GLY A 578 -17.80 -15.20 13.15
CA GLY A 578 -18.48 -16.15 14.04
C GLY A 578 -19.53 -17.00 13.34
N ALA A 579 -20.38 -17.67 14.12
CA ALA A 579 -21.52 -18.43 13.60
C ALA A 579 -22.75 -17.52 13.45
N ILE A 580 -23.34 -17.50 12.26
CA ILE A 580 -24.45 -16.63 11.87
C ILE A 580 -25.68 -17.49 11.53
N THR A 581 -26.82 -17.18 12.16
CA THR A 581 -28.07 -17.96 12.10
C THR A 581 -29.28 -17.02 12.05
N GLY A 582 -30.29 -17.33 11.23
CA GLY A 582 -31.55 -16.58 11.19
C GLY A 582 -31.48 -15.27 10.39
N ASP A 583 -32.49 -14.42 10.59
CA ASP A 583 -32.64 -13.17 9.86
C ASP A 583 -31.95 -12.01 10.58
N ILE A 584 -31.18 -11.22 9.85
CA ILE A 584 -30.38 -10.08 10.34
C ILE A 584 -30.63 -8.86 9.45
N ASP A 585 -30.94 -7.73 10.08
CA ASP A 585 -30.94 -6.43 9.41
C ASP A 585 -29.68 -5.63 9.80
N LEU A 586 -28.93 -5.20 8.79
CA LEU A 586 -27.71 -4.39 8.90
C LEU A 586 -27.95 -2.94 8.42
N THR A 587 -29.18 -2.55 8.06
CA THR A 587 -29.53 -1.19 7.59
C THR A 587 -29.07 -0.13 8.59
N ASP A 588 -29.59 -0.23 9.82
CA ASP A 588 -29.28 0.67 10.93
C ASP A 588 -28.11 0.16 11.78
N ALA A 589 -27.48 -0.95 11.38
CA ALA A 589 -26.23 -1.35 12.00
C ALA A 589 -25.19 -0.25 11.73
N VAL A 590 -24.67 0.30 12.83
CA VAL A 590 -23.50 1.19 12.84
C VAL A 590 -22.29 0.33 12.47
N GLY A 591 -22.17 0.02 11.18
CA GLY A 591 -21.32 -1.05 10.70
C GLY A 591 -19.85 -0.74 10.95
N GLN A 592 -19.30 -1.34 12.01
CA GLN A 592 -17.88 -1.32 12.32
C GLN A 592 -17.15 -2.34 11.45
N GLY A 593 -17.00 -1.96 10.18
CA GLY A 593 -15.76 -2.26 9.46
C GLY A 593 -14.55 -1.61 10.15
N PRO A 594 -13.37 -1.56 9.52
CA PRO A 594 -12.16 -1.04 10.15
C PRO A 594 -12.38 0.39 10.67
N LEU A 595 -12.25 0.54 12.00
CA LEU A 595 -12.11 1.77 12.79
C LEU A 595 -12.43 3.03 11.97
N LYS A 596 -13.71 3.37 11.84
CA LYS A 596 -14.24 4.09 10.67
C LYS A 596 -13.53 5.43 10.42
N PRO A 597 -12.73 5.58 9.33
CA PRO A 597 -12.07 6.84 9.02
C PRO A 597 -13.06 7.82 8.41
N GLU A 598 -13.55 8.78 9.20
CA GLU A 598 -14.30 9.91 8.67
C GLU A 598 -13.39 10.84 7.86
N ILE A 599 -13.85 11.27 6.69
CA ILE A 599 -13.21 12.35 5.92
C ILE A 599 -13.92 13.66 6.27
N VAL A 600 -13.32 14.44 7.16
CA VAL A 600 -13.84 15.75 7.57
C VAL A 600 -13.32 16.81 6.60
N LYS A 601 -14.23 17.63 6.04
CA LYS A 601 -13.86 18.76 5.17
C LYS A 601 -13.27 19.89 6.01
N THR A 602 -12.21 20.52 5.48
CA THR A 602 -11.51 21.65 6.11
C THR A 602 -11.06 22.64 5.04
N SER A 603 -10.54 23.78 5.48
CA SER A 603 -9.89 24.79 4.63
C SER A 603 -8.45 25.02 5.13
N PRO A 604 -7.54 25.50 4.27
CA PRO A 604 -6.21 25.94 4.69
C PRO A 604 -6.28 27.03 5.78
N ILE A 605 -5.36 26.97 6.74
CA ILE A 605 -5.21 28.00 7.77
C ILE A 605 -3.82 28.63 7.61
N ALA A 606 -3.76 29.96 7.56
CA ALA A 606 -2.51 30.68 7.32
C ALA A 606 -1.55 30.60 8.53
N GLY A 607 -0.25 30.54 8.26
CA GLY A 607 0.78 30.63 9.29
C GLY A 607 1.03 29.35 10.10
N GLN A 608 0.58 28.18 9.62
CA GLN A 608 0.94 26.85 10.17
C GLN A 608 2.35 26.38 9.73
N GLN A 609 3.31 27.30 9.62
CA GLN A 609 4.68 26.99 9.20
C GLN A 609 5.51 26.50 10.40
N PRO A 610 6.13 25.30 10.35
CA PRO A 610 7.09 24.89 11.37
C PRO A 610 8.28 25.85 11.43
N GLY A 611 8.71 26.21 12.64
CA GLY A 611 10.03 26.81 12.84
C GLY A 611 11.12 25.74 12.91
N THR A 612 12.35 26.15 13.26
CA THR A 612 13.52 25.26 13.45
C THR A 612 13.35 24.19 14.54
N SER A 613 12.23 24.20 15.26
CA SER A 613 11.96 23.36 16.44
C SER A 613 10.46 23.13 16.62
N GLY A 614 9.77 22.81 15.51
CA GLY A 614 8.31 22.57 15.44
C GLY A 614 7.47 23.82 15.18
N LEU A 615 6.16 23.64 15.04
CA LEU A 615 5.18 24.73 15.04
C LEU A 615 4.88 25.11 16.50
N ARG A 616 4.92 26.41 16.83
CA ARG A 616 4.58 26.98 18.15
C ARG A 616 3.62 28.14 17.96
N LYS A 617 2.53 28.20 18.74
CA LYS A 617 1.50 29.25 18.71
C LYS A 617 0.81 29.33 20.07
N LYS A 618 0.00 30.37 20.30
CA LYS A 618 -0.89 30.43 21.47
C LYS A 618 -1.86 29.24 21.47
N THR A 619 -2.10 28.64 22.63
CA THR A 619 -2.89 27.41 22.80
C THR A 619 -4.31 27.56 22.25
N LYS A 620 -4.92 28.75 22.39
CA LYS A 620 -6.22 29.10 21.80
C LYS A 620 -6.26 28.99 20.26
N GLU A 621 -5.13 29.14 19.57
CA GLU A 621 -5.02 28.92 18.13
C GLU A 621 -5.11 27.42 17.81
N PHE A 622 -4.39 26.57 18.55
CA PHE A 622 -4.42 25.10 18.44
C PHE A 622 -5.74 24.46 18.87
N MET A 623 -6.46 25.08 19.81
CA MET A 623 -7.82 24.70 20.22
C MET A 623 -8.90 25.19 19.23
N SER A 624 -8.54 26.00 18.22
CA SER A 624 -9.52 26.46 17.22
C SER A 624 -9.87 25.33 16.23
N PRO A 625 -11.12 25.25 15.74
CA PRO A 625 -11.59 24.07 15.00
C PRO A 625 -10.75 23.74 13.77
N ASN A 626 -10.31 22.47 13.69
CA ASN A 626 -9.46 21.92 12.63
C ASN A 626 -8.00 22.41 12.62
N TYR A 627 -7.53 23.21 13.59
CA TYR A 627 -6.16 23.74 13.55
C TYR A 627 -5.12 22.64 13.74
N LEU A 628 -5.22 21.89 14.84
CA LEU A 628 -4.33 20.77 15.12
C LEU A 628 -4.49 19.69 14.03
N GLU A 629 -5.73 19.40 13.65
CA GLU A 629 -6.07 18.37 12.67
C GLU A 629 -5.50 18.67 11.28
N ASN A 630 -5.54 19.93 10.83
CA ASN A 630 -4.91 20.35 9.57
C ASN A 630 -3.40 20.11 9.58
N PHE A 631 -2.72 20.45 10.68
CA PHE A 631 -1.28 20.26 10.81
C PHE A 631 -0.90 18.78 10.91
N VAL A 632 -1.62 18.01 11.72
CA VAL A 632 -1.39 16.56 11.92
C VAL A 632 -1.67 15.77 10.65
N GLN A 633 -2.70 16.11 9.88
CA GLN A 633 -2.94 15.49 8.57
C GLN A 633 -1.83 15.85 7.57
N SER A 634 -1.42 17.12 7.53
CA SER A 634 -0.31 17.58 6.68
C SER A 634 1.00 16.87 7.02
N ALA A 635 1.26 16.62 8.31
CA ALA A 635 2.36 15.78 8.76
C ALA A 635 2.26 14.34 8.25
N TYR A 636 1.15 13.64 8.51
CA TYR A 636 0.96 12.26 8.02
C TYR A 636 1.11 12.15 6.50
N ASP A 637 0.53 13.08 5.73
CA ASP A 637 0.61 13.06 4.26
C ASP A 637 2.04 13.31 3.75
N SER A 638 2.82 14.21 4.36
CA SER A 638 4.23 14.41 3.99
C SER A 638 5.11 13.22 4.40
N ILE A 639 4.86 12.59 5.56
CA ILE A 639 5.60 11.41 6.03
C ILE A 639 5.41 10.21 5.06
N LYS A 640 4.16 9.99 4.59
CA LYS A 640 3.85 8.98 3.56
C LYS A 640 4.49 9.29 2.22
N GLU A 641 4.47 10.55 1.78
CA GLU A 641 5.11 10.96 0.51
C GLU A 641 6.65 10.87 0.58
N ASN A 642 7.25 11.03 1.75
CA ASN A 642 8.66 10.75 2.01
C ASN A 642 8.96 9.23 2.17
N GLY A 643 8.04 8.35 1.74
CA GLY A 643 8.26 6.90 1.63
C GLY A 643 8.07 6.09 2.91
N THR A 644 7.56 6.68 4.00
CA THR A 644 7.30 5.95 5.25
C THR A 644 5.95 5.22 5.18
N ASP A 645 5.96 3.89 5.32
CA ASP A 645 4.75 3.10 5.51
C ASP A 645 4.31 3.17 6.99
N LEU A 646 3.26 3.93 7.26
CA LEU A 646 2.71 4.12 8.61
C LEU A 646 2.20 2.82 9.26
N SER A 647 2.00 1.74 8.49
CA SER A 647 1.53 0.45 9.03
C SER A 647 2.67 -0.43 9.55
N GLU A 648 3.91 -0.12 9.20
CA GLU A 648 5.13 -0.77 9.72
C GLU A 648 5.82 0.06 10.81
N GLY A 649 6.71 -0.55 11.59
CA GLY A 649 7.31 0.10 12.77
C GLY A 649 6.25 0.54 13.79
N SER A 650 6.50 1.65 14.49
CA SER A 650 5.55 2.29 15.42
C SER A 650 5.58 3.82 15.27
N LEU A 651 4.52 4.50 15.71
CA LEU A 651 4.54 5.95 15.95
C LEU A 651 4.74 6.23 17.44
N LEU A 652 5.74 7.02 17.79
CA LEU A 652 5.89 7.53 19.16
C LEU A 652 5.10 8.84 19.33
N ILE A 653 4.54 9.07 20.52
CA ILE A 653 3.93 10.33 20.92
C ILE A 653 4.35 10.64 22.35
N GLY A 654 4.94 11.81 22.56
CA GLY A 654 5.29 12.32 23.88
C GLY A 654 5.14 13.83 23.93
N GLY A 655 5.33 14.42 25.11
CA GLY A 655 5.27 15.86 25.30
C GLY A 655 5.70 16.26 26.71
N ASP A 656 5.79 17.57 26.94
CA ASP A 656 6.27 18.10 28.22
C ASP A 656 5.25 18.05 29.38
N GLY A 657 3.98 17.91 29.04
CA GLY A 657 2.86 17.91 29.98
C GLY A 657 2.06 19.21 29.98
N ARG A 658 2.38 20.19 29.13
CA ARG A 658 1.65 21.45 29.03
C ARG A 658 0.17 21.25 28.69
N TYR A 659 -0.65 22.25 29.04
CA TYR A 659 -2.08 22.28 28.75
C TYR A 659 -2.37 21.95 27.27
N TYR A 660 -3.44 21.20 27.03
CA TYR A 660 -3.86 20.62 25.73
C TYR A 660 -3.04 19.42 25.22
N ASN A 661 -1.94 18.99 25.88
CA ASN A 661 -1.19 17.79 25.45
C ASN A 661 -2.07 16.54 25.48
N SER A 662 -2.80 16.29 26.57
CA SER A 662 -3.64 15.10 26.75
C SER A 662 -4.69 14.95 25.63
N GLU A 663 -5.37 16.04 25.29
CA GLU A 663 -6.35 16.12 24.22
C GLU A 663 -5.70 15.90 22.85
N ALA A 664 -4.58 16.58 22.58
CA ALA A 664 -3.84 16.49 21.34
C ALA A 664 -3.30 15.06 21.07
N ILE A 665 -2.86 14.33 22.11
CA ILE A 665 -2.48 12.91 22.00
C ILE A 665 -3.65 12.07 21.47
N GLN A 666 -4.85 12.22 22.05
CA GLN A 666 -6.03 11.45 21.62
C GLN A 666 -6.42 11.79 20.17
N ILE A 667 -6.32 13.06 19.77
CA ILE A 667 -6.56 13.51 18.39
C ILE A 667 -5.53 12.88 17.44
N ILE A 668 -4.24 12.93 17.76
CA ILE A 668 -3.16 12.37 16.93
C ILE A 668 -3.29 10.85 16.77
N ILE A 669 -3.70 10.12 17.83
CA ILE A 669 -4.00 8.68 17.75
C ILE A 669 -5.19 8.43 16.83
N LYS A 670 -6.34 9.10 17.07
CA LYS A 670 -7.56 8.95 16.25
C LYS A 670 -7.32 9.29 14.77
N MET A 671 -6.45 10.25 14.47
CA MET A 671 -6.04 10.60 13.10
C MET A 671 -4.99 9.67 12.51
N GLY A 672 -4.09 9.11 13.33
CA GLY A 672 -3.09 8.13 12.91
C GLY A 672 -3.74 6.82 12.47
N VAL A 673 -4.70 6.31 13.26
CA VAL A 673 -5.53 5.15 12.90
C VAL A 673 -6.21 5.39 11.55
N ALA A 674 -6.77 6.58 11.34
CA ALA A 674 -7.44 6.99 10.10
C ALA A 674 -6.48 7.12 8.89
N ASN A 675 -5.19 7.30 9.15
CA ASN A 675 -4.13 7.38 8.15
C ASN A 675 -3.35 6.07 7.94
N GLY A 676 -3.61 5.03 8.76
CA GLY A 676 -3.09 3.67 8.58
C GLY A 676 -2.27 3.11 9.76
N VAL A 677 -1.94 3.94 10.76
CA VAL A 677 -1.05 3.57 11.87
C VAL A 677 -1.57 2.35 12.65
N LYS A 678 -0.70 1.35 12.86
CA LYS A 678 -1.05 0.09 13.55
C LYS A 678 -0.49 -0.02 14.96
N ARG A 679 0.63 0.65 15.25
CA ARG A 679 1.30 0.59 16.56
C ARG A 679 1.65 2.00 17.01
N PHE A 680 1.23 2.33 18.23
CA PHE A 680 1.57 3.58 18.89
C PHE A 680 2.32 3.28 20.19
N TRP A 681 3.35 4.07 20.45
CA TRP A 681 3.99 4.20 21.75
C TRP A 681 3.64 5.57 22.31
N VAL A 682 3.24 5.63 23.58
CA VAL A 682 2.89 6.89 24.25
C VAL A 682 3.52 6.92 25.64
N GLY A 683 4.18 8.02 26.02
CA GLY A 683 4.71 8.17 27.38
C GLY A 683 3.61 8.12 28.44
N GLU A 684 3.95 7.65 29.63
CA GLU A 684 3.04 7.64 30.79
C GLU A 684 2.54 9.06 31.11
N ASN A 685 1.23 9.21 31.31
CA ASN A 685 0.52 10.49 31.40
C ASN A 685 0.73 11.43 30.19
N GLY A 686 1.20 10.91 29.05
CA GLY A 686 1.62 11.69 27.88
C GLY A 686 3.00 12.33 27.99
N LEU A 687 3.70 12.13 29.11
CA LEU A 687 4.97 12.77 29.43
C LEU A 687 6.15 12.05 28.75
N MET A 688 6.95 12.76 27.96
CA MET A 688 8.31 12.37 27.60
C MET A 688 9.16 13.62 27.33
N SER A 689 10.40 13.63 27.84
CA SER A 689 11.37 14.66 27.46
C SER A 689 11.78 14.52 25.99
N THR A 690 12.13 15.63 25.36
CA THR A 690 12.65 15.65 23.97
C THR A 690 13.87 14.71 23.80
N PRO A 691 14.88 14.70 24.70
CA PRO A 691 15.95 13.68 24.64
C PRO A 691 15.45 12.24 24.85
N ALA A 692 14.46 12.00 25.73
CA ALA A 692 13.93 10.65 25.94
C ALA A 692 13.09 10.12 24.78
N VAL A 693 12.39 10.99 24.05
CA VAL A 693 11.78 10.66 22.74
C VAL A 693 12.87 10.20 21.78
N SER A 694 13.94 10.98 21.65
CA SER A 694 15.08 10.67 20.78
C SER A 694 15.72 9.32 21.14
N ALA A 695 16.00 9.08 22.43
CA ALA A 695 16.52 7.82 22.95
C ALA A 695 15.55 6.64 22.69
N THR A 696 14.23 6.84 22.86
CA THR A 696 13.24 5.78 22.66
C THR A 696 13.10 5.36 21.19
N ILE A 697 13.14 6.30 20.24
CA ILE A 697 13.19 5.98 18.79
C ILE A 697 14.43 5.13 18.46
N ARG A 698 15.56 5.46 19.09
CA ARG A 698 16.87 4.88 18.78
C ARG A 698 17.09 3.53 19.45
N GLU A 699 16.66 3.34 20.70
CA GLU A 699 17.01 2.15 21.50
C GLU A 699 15.84 1.19 21.77
N ARG A 700 14.57 1.64 21.74
CA ARG A 700 13.45 0.76 22.12
C ARG A 700 13.12 -0.25 21.01
N GLY A 701 13.05 -1.52 21.41
CA GLY A 701 12.43 -2.60 20.64
C GLY A 701 13.27 -3.19 19.50
N PRO A 702 12.86 -4.36 18.97
CA PRO A 702 13.48 -4.95 17.79
C PRO A 702 13.19 -4.10 16.54
N MET A 703 14.05 -4.24 15.51
CA MET A 703 14.00 -3.45 14.26
C MET A 703 12.62 -3.31 13.61
N TRP A 704 11.74 -4.31 13.74
CA TRP A 704 10.39 -4.33 13.14
C TRP A 704 9.30 -3.66 14.01
N GLN A 705 9.61 -3.29 15.27
CA GLN A 705 8.75 -2.49 16.14
C GLN A 705 9.25 -1.06 16.35
N LYS A 706 10.49 -0.75 15.94
CA LYS A 706 11.09 0.59 16.10
C LYS A 706 10.18 1.71 15.62
N ALA A 707 10.26 2.84 16.31
CA ALA A 707 9.52 4.03 15.89
C ALA A 707 10.10 4.57 14.57
N TYR A 708 9.25 4.85 13.57
CA TYR A 708 9.65 5.57 12.35
C TYR A 708 9.69 7.10 12.56
N GLY A 709 9.33 7.54 13.76
CA GLY A 709 9.37 8.94 14.18
C GLY A 709 8.46 9.18 15.38
N SER A 710 8.37 10.45 15.80
CA SER A 710 7.52 10.88 16.90
C SER A 710 6.89 12.23 16.64
N PHE A 711 5.63 12.39 17.03
CA PHE A 711 5.14 13.73 17.39
C PHE A 711 5.68 14.08 18.79
N ILE A 712 6.08 15.33 19.00
CA ILE A 712 6.48 15.84 20.33
C ILE A 712 5.66 17.08 20.65
N LEU A 713 4.85 17.01 21.70
CA LEU A 713 3.91 18.04 22.10
C LEU A 713 4.55 18.94 23.16
N THR A 714 5.22 19.95 22.65
CA THR A 714 5.97 20.92 23.46
C THR A 714 6.35 22.14 22.63
N ALA A 715 6.36 23.31 23.29
CA ALA A 715 6.99 24.51 22.82
C ALA A 715 8.31 24.81 23.57
N SER A 716 8.94 23.82 24.22
CA SER A 716 10.14 23.96 25.06
C SER A 716 9.91 25.06 26.12
N HIS A 717 10.93 25.84 26.46
CA HIS A 717 10.93 27.01 27.34
C HIS A 717 9.81 28.06 27.19
N ASN A 718 8.98 28.02 26.13
CA ASN A 718 7.78 28.86 26.02
C ASN A 718 6.75 28.46 27.12
N PRO A 719 6.10 29.42 27.82
CA PRO A 719 5.13 29.12 28.89
C PRO A 719 3.98 28.20 28.48
N GLY A 720 3.48 27.41 29.44
CA GLY A 720 2.32 26.53 29.28
C GLY A 720 1.04 27.17 29.78
N GLY A 721 -0.11 26.60 29.41
CA GLY A 721 -1.43 27.02 29.88
C GLY A 721 -2.42 27.39 28.76
N PRO A 722 -3.69 27.68 29.12
CA PRO A 722 -4.76 27.95 28.16
C PRO A 722 -4.63 29.30 27.45
N ASP A 723 -3.96 30.27 28.08
CA ASP A 723 -3.69 31.60 27.52
C ASP A 723 -2.29 31.73 26.91
N GLU A 724 -1.40 30.75 27.15
CA GLU A 724 0.00 30.76 26.72
C GLU A 724 0.25 29.85 25.50
N ASP A 725 1.42 29.23 25.36
CA ASP A 725 1.86 28.61 24.11
C ASP A 725 1.72 27.07 24.10
N PHE A 726 1.23 26.55 22.98
CA PHE A 726 1.28 25.13 22.62
C PHE A 726 2.26 24.94 21.46
N GLY A 727 2.84 23.74 21.35
CA GLY A 727 3.77 23.41 20.27
C GLY A 727 3.71 21.95 19.85
N ILE A 728 4.01 21.70 18.57
CA ILE A 728 4.08 20.37 17.99
C ILE A 728 5.31 20.27 17.08
N LYS A 729 6.24 19.38 17.46
CA LYS A 729 7.40 18.95 16.66
C LYS A 729 7.08 17.62 15.95
N TYR A 730 7.86 17.30 14.94
CA TYR A 730 8.01 15.93 14.44
C TYR A 730 9.49 15.57 14.38
N ASN A 731 9.86 14.40 14.90
CA ASN A 731 11.20 13.84 14.83
C ASN A 731 11.18 12.55 13.99
N CYS A 732 12.24 12.30 13.23
CA CYS A 732 12.37 11.19 12.28
C CYS A 732 12.99 9.92 12.91
N GLU A 733 13.18 8.87 12.11
CA GLU A 733 13.64 7.54 12.52
C GLU A 733 15.09 7.49 13.06
N ASN A 734 15.89 8.53 12.84
CA ASN A 734 17.20 8.70 13.51
C ASN A 734 17.07 9.18 14.97
N GLY A 735 15.89 9.66 15.36
CA GLY A 735 15.56 10.27 16.65
C GLY A 735 15.57 11.81 16.65
N GLY A 736 15.94 12.46 15.55
CA GLY A 736 16.19 13.91 15.49
C GLY A 736 15.06 14.72 14.83
N PRO A 737 15.09 16.06 14.96
CA PRO A 737 14.11 16.94 14.32
C PRO A 737 13.97 16.69 12.82
N ALA A 738 12.74 16.84 12.30
CA ALA A 738 12.47 16.79 10.87
C ALA A 738 13.39 17.74 10.06
N PRO A 739 13.98 17.29 8.93
CA PRO A 739 14.79 18.12 8.06
C PRO A 739 13.93 19.14 7.30
N ASP A 740 14.56 20.19 6.77
CA ASP A 740 13.86 21.31 6.11
C ASP A 740 12.93 20.85 4.97
N GLU A 741 13.35 19.88 4.17
CA GLU A 741 12.55 19.28 3.09
C GLU A 741 11.22 18.70 3.60
N LEU A 742 11.23 18.03 4.76
CA LEU A 742 10.02 17.49 5.37
C LEU A 742 9.16 18.59 6.00
N THR A 743 9.75 19.57 6.69
CA THR A 743 8.98 20.68 7.29
C THR A 743 8.36 21.60 6.24
N ASP A 744 9.05 21.85 5.12
CA ASP A 744 8.53 22.63 4.00
C ASP A 744 7.41 21.85 3.25
N ALA A 745 7.55 20.54 3.10
CA ALA A 745 6.48 19.69 2.56
C ALA A 745 5.22 19.72 3.45
N ILE A 746 5.38 19.63 4.78
CA ILE A 746 4.28 19.79 5.75
C ILE A 746 3.62 21.16 5.59
N TYR A 747 4.40 22.24 5.57
CA TYR A 747 3.87 23.59 5.41
C TYR A 747 3.11 23.75 4.08
N ALA A 748 3.67 23.28 2.96
CA ALA A 748 3.01 23.30 1.66
C ALA A 748 1.64 22.61 1.68
N LYS A 749 1.50 21.50 2.42
CA LYS A 749 0.21 20.83 2.62
C LYS A 749 -0.76 21.65 3.48
N THR A 750 -0.32 22.28 4.57
CA THR A 750 -1.22 23.15 5.38
C THR A 750 -1.84 24.28 4.56
N THR A 751 -1.12 24.81 3.57
CA THR A 751 -1.62 25.87 2.66
C THR A 751 -2.59 25.37 1.58
N THR A 752 -2.73 24.05 1.38
CA THR A 752 -3.49 23.45 0.26
C THR A 752 -4.51 22.39 0.67
N ILE A 753 -4.56 22.00 1.94
CA ILE A 753 -5.46 20.99 2.52
C ILE A 753 -6.95 21.30 2.32
N LYS A 754 -7.75 20.25 2.08
CA LYS A 754 -9.21 20.34 1.85
C LYS A 754 -10.03 19.36 2.71
N SER A 755 -9.37 18.38 3.31
CA SER A 755 -9.96 17.42 4.23
C SER A 755 -8.88 16.72 5.06
N TYR A 756 -9.23 16.26 6.26
CA TYR A 756 -8.43 15.31 7.04
C TYR A 756 -9.20 14.04 7.35
N LYS A 757 -8.49 13.01 7.82
CA LYS A 757 -9.06 11.72 8.22
C LYS A 757 -9.02 11.57 9.74
N ILE A 758 -10.12 11.13 10.36
CA ILE A 758 -10.18 10.84 11.80
C ILE A 758 -11.11 9.68 12.14
N CYS A 759 -10.67 8.80 13.04
CA CYS A 759 -11.48 7.70 13.59
C CYS A 759 -12.07 8.13 14.93
N LYS A 760 -13.16 8.91 14.92
CA LYS A 760 -13.73 9.47 16.16
C LYS A 760 -14.11 8.41 17.19
N ASP A 761 -14.63 7.28 16.70
CA ASP A 761 -15.08 6.13 17.50
C ASP A 761 -13.93 5.30 18.11
N PHE A 762 -12.67 5.52 17.71
CA PHE A 762 -11.54 4.86 18.35
C PHE A 762 -11.49 5.26 19.84
N PRO A 763 -11.38 4.33 20.80
CA PRO A 763 -11.54 4.63 22.21
C PRO A 763 -10.47 5.58 22.73
N THR A 764 -10.84 6.41 23.71
CA THR A 764 -9.88 7.23 24.46
C THR A 764 -8.93 6.30 25.22
N ILE A 765 -7.63 6.47 25.01
CA ILE A 765 -6.60 5.66 25.69
C ILE A 765 -6.30 6.28 27.06
N ASP A 766 -6.32 5.44 28.09
CA ASP A 766 -5.98 5.86 29.45
C ASP A 766 -4.46 6.00 29.60
N LEU A 767 -3.96 7.24 29.44
CA LEU A 767 -2.53 7.55 29.50
C LEU A 767 -1.92 7.31 30.89
N SER A 768 -2.74 7.16 31.94
CA SER A 768 -2.27 6.95 33.32
C SER A 768 -1.91 5.50 33.66
N LYS A 769 -2.03 4.57 32.71
CA LYS A 769 -1.84 3.13 32.93
C LYS A 769 -0.86 2.53 31.92
N PRO A 770 0.43 2.35 32.30
CA PRO A 770 1.40 1.61 31.50
C PRO A 770 0.89 0.21 31.10
N GLY A 771 1.08 -0.14 29.83
CA GLY A 771 0.61 -1.40 29.24
C GLY A 771 0.05 -1.25 27.82
N ILE A 772 -0.30 -2.38 27.20
CA ILE A 772 -0.80 -2.44 25.83
C ILE A 772 -2.34 -2.46 25.81
N THR A 773 -2.94 -1.44 25.21
CA THR A 773 -4.35 -1.43 24.81
C THR A 773 -4.46 -1.86 23.34
N THR A 774 -4.97 -3.06 23.10
CA THR A 774 -5.22 -3.59 21.75
C THR A 774 -6.68 -3.39 21.35
N VAL A 775 -6.91 -2.50 20.37
CA VAL A 775 -8.23 -2.23 19.79
C VAL A 775 -8.36 -3.02 18.48
N LYS A 776 -9.42 -3.83 18.37
CA LYS A 776 -9.78 -4.58 17.16
C LYS A 776 -10.99 -3.94 16.50
N ALA A 777 -11.01 -3.90 15.17
CA ALA A 777 -12.24 -3.68 14.44
C ALA A 777 -13.21 -4.86 14.64
N GLU A 778 -14.52 -4.62 14.73
CA GLU A 778 -15.51 -5.67 15.03
C GLU A 778 -15.63 -6.73 13.91
N ASP A 779 -15.31 -6.35 12.67
CA ASP A 779 -15.21 -7.27 11.54
C ASP A 779 -13.97 -8.20 11.60
N GLY A 780 -12.97 -7.85 12.42
CA GLY A 780 -11.67 -8.53 12.54
C GLY A 780 -10.68 -8.20 11.42
N SER A 781 -10.94 -7.19 10.58
CA SER A 781 -10.08 -6.78 9.46
C SER A 781 -8.76 -6.14 9.89
N SER A 782 -8.73 -5.55 11.08
CA SER A 782 -7.59 -4.78 11.58
C SER A 782 -7.51 -4.76 13.10
N GLU A 783 -6.27 -4.68 13.56
CA GLU A 783 -5.87 -4.54 14.96
C GLU A 783 -4.96 -3.31 15.06
N VAL A 784 -5.11 -2.53 16.12
CA VAL A 784 -4.25 -1.41 16.48
C VAL A 784 -3.84 -1.58 17.94
N SER A 785 -2.55 -1.48 18.25
CA SER A 785 -2.06 -1.47 19.64
C SER A 785 -1.55 -0.10 20.01
N VAL A 786 -2.04 0.45 21.12
CA VAL A 786 -1.44 1.61 21.81
C VAL A 786 -0.80 1.10 23.09
N GLU A 787 0.53 1.19 23.17
CA GLU A 787 1.32 0.83 24.34
C GLU A 787 1.68 2.12 25.08
N VAL A 788 1.15 2.27 26.29
CA VAL A 788 1.61 3.30 27.23
C VAL A 788 2.89 2.77 27.88
N ILE A 789 4.00 3.49 27.67
CA ILE A 789 5.35 3.09 28.08
C ILE A 789 5.85 3.98 29.23
N SER A 790 6.81 3.48 30.00
CA SER A 790 7.55 4.32 30.95
C SER A 790 8.21 5.49 30.20
N SER A 791 7.99 6.70 30.70
CA SER A 791 8.61 7.92 30.16
C SER A 791 10.13 7.90 30.28
N THR A 792 10.65 7.30 31.36
CA THR A 792 12.07 7.41 31.77
C THR A 792 12.94 6.25 31.29
N GLU A 793 12.39 5.03 31.20
CA GLU A 793 13.12 3.76 31.01
C GLU A 793 14.21 3.83 29.93
N SER A 794 13.84 4.13 28.67
CA SER A 794 14.78 4.15 27.54
C SER A 794 15.93 5.15 27.70
N HIS A 795 15.67 6.27 28.39
CA HIS A 795 16.64 7.36 28.53
C HIS A 795 17.58 7.12 29.72
N VAL A 796 17.03 6.66 30.85
CA VAL A 796 17.83 6.37 32.06
C VAL A 796 18.77 5.19 31.83
N GLU A 797 18.31 4.12 31.17
CA GLU A 797 19.20 3.00 30.80
C GLU A 797 20.27 3.43 29.78
N LEU A 798 19.95 4.30 28.81
CA LEU A 798 20.96 4.87 27.91
C LEU A 798 22.01 5.69 28.67
N LEU A 799 21.59 6.58 29.59
CA LEU A 799 22.49 7.38 30.43
C LEU A 799 23.40 6.51 31.31
N LYS A 800 22.90 5.37 31.81
CA LYS A 800 23.67 4.36 32.56
C LYS A 800 24.72 3.61 31.72
N THR A 801 24.66 3.66 30.39
CA THR A 801 25.75 3.22 29.51
C THR A 801 26.80 4.31 29.25
N ILE A 802 26.47 5.58 29.50
CA ILE A 802 27.30 6.74 29.18
C ILE A 802 28.19 7.16 30.36
N PHE A 803 27.63 7.12 31.57
CA PHE A 803 28.24 7.63 32.80
C PHE A 803 28.47 6.56 33.86
N ASP A 804 29.48 6.74 34.70
CA ASP A 804 29.72 5.92 35.88
C ASP A 804 28.85 6.41 37.04
N PHE A 805 27.64 5.85 37.12
CA PHE A 805 26.68 6.14 38.19
C PHE A 805 27.22 5.79 39.59
N ALA A 806 28.17 4.85 39.72
CA ALA A 806 28.77 4.52 41.01
C ALA A 806 29.79 5.60 41.44
N ALA A 807 30.59 6.12 40.52
CA ALA A 807 31.46 7.27 40.77
C ALA A 807 30.67 8.55 41.06
N ILE A 808 29.60 8.82 40.29
CA ILE A 808 28.70 9.95 40.55
C ILE A 808 28.05 9.81 41.93
N LYS A 809 27.53 8.63 42.28
CA LYS A 809 27.00 8.39 43.63
C LYS A 809 28.06 8.63 44.73
N ALA A 810 29.28 8.14 44.54
CA ALA A 810 30.37 8.36 45.52
C ALA A 810 30.74 9.84 45.72
N LEU A 811 30.51 10.71 44.73
CA LEU A 811 30.56 12.17 44.90
C LEU A 811 29.39 12.68 45.74
N LEU A 812 28.16 12.25 45.42
CA LEU A 812 26.93 12.71 46.08
C LEU A 812 26.78 12.22 47.52
N ASP A 813 27.40 11.09 47.86
CA ASP A 813 27.46 10.55 49.23
C ASP A 813 28.51 11.28 50.12
N ARG A 814 29.29 12.26 49.59
CA ARG A 814 30.23 13.06 50.39
C ARG A 814 29.50 14.08 51.28
N PRO A 815 29.85 14.23 52.58
CA PRO A 815 29.18 15.18 53.48
C PRO A 815 29.42 16.67 53.14
N ASP A 816 30.50 16.97 52.41
CA ASP A 816 30.82 18.31 51.90
C ASP A 816 30.24 18.61 50.51
N PHE A 817 29.72 17.59 49.80
CA PHE A 817 28.99 17.77 48.55
C PHE A 817 27.48 17.78 48.77
N ASN A 818 26.77 18.75 48.21
CA ASN A 818 25.31 18.89 48.31
C ASN A 818 24.82 19.44 46.96
N MET A 819 23.75 18.90 46.39
CA MET A 819 23.19 19.38 45.12
C MET A 819 21.70 19.71 45.18
N ILE A 820 21.23 20.50 44.22
CA ILE A 820 19.81 20.74 43.96
C ILE A 820 19.57 20.82 42.44
N TYR A 821 18.45 20.29 41.98
CA TYR A 821 18.05 20.24 40.58
C TYR A 821 16.61 20.74 40.41
N ASP A 822 16.46 21.89 39.77
CA ASP A 822 15.16 22.52 39.50
C ASP A 822 14.57 22.01 38.17
N CYS A 823 13.46 21.29 38.27
CA CYS A 823 12.73 20.76 37.12
C CYS A 823 11.77 21.79 36.50
N MET A 824 11.64 22.99 37.08
CA MET A 824 10.81 24.11 36.64
C MET A 824 9.33 23.74 36.34
N TYR A 825 8.78 22.77 37.07
CA TYR A 825 7.45 22.17 36.82
C TYR A 825 7.28 21.54 35.42
N GLY A 826 8.39 21.31 34.70
CA GLY A 826 8.43 20.64 33.41
C GLY A 826 8.64 19.13 33.51
N VAL A 827 8.81 18.52 32.34
CA VAL A 827 8.80 17.06 32.15
C VAL A 827 9.97 16.33 32.79
N ASN A 828 11.06 17.03 33.14
CA ASN A 828 12.24 16.42 33.75
C ASN A 828 12.02 15.97 35.21
N GLY A 829 10.89 16.30 35.85
CA GLY A 829 10.55 15.87 37.22
C GLY A 829 10.67 14.35 37.45
N PRO A 830 9.93 13.50 36.71
CA PRO A 830 10.08 12.04 36.76
C PRO A 830 11.52 11.54 36.52
N TYR A 831 12.25 12.14 35.57
CA TYR A 831 13.63 11.76 35.24
C TYR A 831 14.59 12.08 36.39
N ALA A 832 14.41 13.24 37.04
CA ALA A 832 15.18 13.64 38.21
C ALA A 832 14.97 12.68 39.38
N LYS A 833 13.73 12.25 39.64
CA LYS A 833 13.43 11.26 40.69
C LYS A 833 14.02 9.88 40.36
N GLU A 834 13.86 9.42 39.12
CA GLU A 834 14.42 8.13 38.68
C GLU A 834 15.96 8.13 38.77
N ILE A 835 16.64 9.19 38.34
CA ILE A 835 18.11 9.29 38.34
C ILE A 835 18.66 9.62 39.74
N PHE A 836 18.30 10.76 40.33
CA PHE A 836 18.95 11.25 41.55
C PHE A 836 18.47 10.51 42.81
N VAL A 837 17.17 10.24 42.93
CA VAL A 837 16.60 9.63 44.14
C VAL A 837 16.73 8.10 44.10
N LYS A 838 16.31 7.45 43.01
CA LYS A 838 16.27 5.98 42.92
C LYS A 838 17.63 5.37 42.54
N GLU A 839 18.23 5.75 41.41
CA GLU A 839 19.49 5.14 40.95
C GLU A 839 20.70 5.65 41.75
N LEU A 840 20.77 6.94 42.06
CA LEU A 840 21.88 7.56 42.80
C LEU A 840 21.64 7.66 44.32
N GLY A 841 20.41 7.45 44.82
CA GLY A 841 20.12 7.29 46.26
C GLY A 841 20.04 8.58 47.08
N GLN A 842 19.78 9.74 46.47
CA GLN A 842 19.62 11.03 47.16
C GLN A 842 18.22 11.20 47.78
N SER A 843 18.03 12.26 48.58
CA SER A 843 16.68 12.65 49.05
C SER A 843 15.84 13.26 47.92
N GLU A 844 14.50 13.15 48.01
CA GLU A 844 13.60 13.89 47.12
C GLU A 844 13.77 15.41 47.20
N ASP A 845 14.34 15.94 48.30
CA ASP A 845 14.66 17.37 48.48
C ASP A 845 15.64 17.91 47.42
N VAL A 846 16.41 17.04 46.75
CA VAL A 846 17.27 17.41 45.62
C VAL A 846 16.44 17.78 44.38
N CYS A 847 15.23 17.25 44.23
CA CYS A 847 14.38 17.37 43.05
C CYS A 847 13.35 18.51 43.22
N MET A 848 13.85 19.75 43.14
CA MET A 848 13.05 20.97 43.19
C MET A 848 12.07 21.06 42.01
N ASN A 849 10.84 21.52 42.28
CA ASN A 849 9.75 21.66 41.31
C ASN A 849 9.46 20.39 40.46
N ALA A 850 9.82 19.20 40.95
CA ALA A 850 9.82 17.94 40.20
C ALA A 850 8.44 17.25 40.04
N THR A 851 7.36 18.04 39.99
CA THR A 851 6.01 17.55 39.65
C THR A 851 5.53 18.35 38.43
N PRO A 852 5.38 17.71 37.25
CA PRO A 852 4.95 18.39 36.04
C PRO A 852 3.61 19.10 36.21
N LYS A 853 3.47 20.29 35.61
CA LYS A 853 2.23 21.06 35.56
C LYS A 853 1.94 21.54 34.14
N ASP A 854 0.65 21.64 33.83
CA ASP A 854 0.14 22.05 32.52
C ASP A 854 0.33 23.55 32.23
N ASP A 855 0.49 24.36 33.28
CA ASP A 855 0.80 25.79 33.26
C ASP A 855 2.26 26.13 33.66
N PHE A 856 3.10 25.13 33.94
CA PHE A 856 4.41 25.29 34.61
C PHE A 856 4.37 26.18 35.87
N ASN A 857 3.29 26.11 36.65
CA ASN A 857 3.01 26.99 37.80
C ASN A 857 2.92 28.50 37.43
N GLY A 858 2.46 28.81 36.22
CA GLY A 858 2.36 30.16 35.69
C GLY A 858 3.71 30.80 35.33
N GLY A 859 4.75 29.99 35.14
CA GLY A 859 6.12 30.44 34.89
C GLY A 859 6.64 30.18 33.47
N HIS A 860 7.74 30.85 33.13
CA HIS A 860 8.62 30.40 32.05
C HIS A 860 9.49 29.26 32.56
N ALA A 861 9.28 28.05 32.04
CA ALA A 861 10.16 26.91 32.27
C ALA A 861 11.44 27.03 31.41
N ASP A 862 12.23 28.09 31.61
CA ASP A 862 13.49 28.37 30.91
C ASP A 862 14.65 28.49 31.92
N PRO A 863 15.69 27.63 31.87
CA PRO A 863 16.74 27.60 32.88
C PRO A 863 17.74 28.74 32.63
N ASN A 864 17.40 29.94 33.07
CA ASN A 864 18.27 31.11 33.00
C ASN A 864 18.21 31.95 34.29
N LEU A 865 19.14 32.90 34.44
CA LEU A 865 19.30 33.70 35.67
C LEU A 865 18.09 34.57 36.05
N THR A 866 17.16 34.82 35.13
CA THR A 866 15.93 35.59 35.37
C THR A 866 14.75 34.70 35.76
N TYR A 867 14.52 33.57 35.08
CA TYR A 867 13.33 32.74 35.31
C TYR A 867 13.55 31.64 36.35
N ALA A 868 14.72 31.01 36.42
CA ALA A 868 15.09 30.05 37.48
C ALA A 868 15.48 30.77 38.78
N LYS A 869 14.78 31.87 39.11
CA LYS A 869 15.11 32.85 40.16
C LYS A 869 15.34 32.21 41.52
N GLU A 870 14.47 31.28 41.92
CA GLU A 870 14.53 30.65 43.24
C GLU A 870 15.78 29.76 43.37
N LEU A 871 16.12 28.99 42.33
CA LEU A 871 17.40 28.25 42.27
C LEU A 871 18.61 29.20 42.34
N VAL A 872 18.58 30.32 41.60
CA VAL A 872 19.66 31.31 41.57
C VAL A 872 19.88 31.93 42.96
N GLU A 873 18.80 32.29 43.66
CA GLU A 873 18.84 32.78 45.03
C GLU A 873 19.31 31.67 46.01
N ILE A 874 18.87 30.42 45.83
CA ILE A 874 19.35 29.26 46.60
C ILE A 874 20.87 29.07 46.43
N MET A 875 21.39 29.19 45.22
CA MET A 875 22.84 29.10 44.93
C MET A 875 23.64 30.34 45.37
N GLY A 876 22.98 31.36 45.92
CA GLY A 876 23.63 32.55 46.49
C GLY A 876 24.05 33.59 45.45
N LEU A 877 23.29 33.67 44.34
CA LEU A 877 23.44 34.66 43.27
C LEU A 877 22.20 35.57 43.17
N ASN A 878 22.32 36.66 42.42
CA ASN A 878 21.19 37.43 41.90
C ASN A 878 20.98 37.20 40.39
N ARG A 879 19.95 37.82 39.82
CA ARG A 879 19.58 37.68 38.39
C ARG A 879 20.62 38.15 37.35
N LYS A 880 21.73 38.74 37.77
CA LYS A 880 22.89 39.09 36.91
C LYS A 880 24.07 38.12 37.07
N GLY A 881 23.96 37.11 37.94
CA GLY A 881 25.08 36.24 38.32
C GLY A 881 26.05 36.88 39.31
N GLU A 882 25.70 38.00 39.95
CA GLU A 882 26.49 38.60 41.03
C GLU A 882 26.21 37.84 42.34
N ALA A 883 27.25 37.57 43.14
CA ALA A 883 27.12 36.94 44.45
C ALA A 883 26.37 37.83 45.46
N ILE A 884 25.38 37.27 46.17
CA ILE A 884 24.64 37.97 47.23
C ILE A 884 25.13 37.60 48.63
N ASP A 885 24.82 38.44 49.62
CA ASP A 885 24.87 38.01 51.02
C ASP A 885 23.79 36.95 51.27
N THR A 886 24.14 35.97 52.09
CA THR A 886 23.34 34.79 52.42
C THR A 886 23.28 34.54 53.93
N GLY A 887 23.99 35.32 54.74
CA GLY A 887 24.25 34.99 56.14
C GLY A 887 24.85 33.58 56.30
N ASP A 888 24.55 32.94 57.42
CA ASP A 888 25.03 31.58 57.78
C ASP A 888 24.34 30.45 56.99
N ARG A 889 23.53 30.75 55.96
CA ARG A 889 22.83 29.72 55.18
C ARG A 889 23.83 28.90 54.36
N LYS A 890 23.91 27.59 54.63
CA LYS A 890 24.64 26.63 53.79
C LYS A 890 24.07 26.68 52.36
N ILE A 891 24.97 26.86 51.39
CA ILE A 891 24.65 26.89 49.96
C ILE A 891 25.03 25.52 49.37
N PRO A 892 24.29 24.98 48.39
CA PRO A 892 24.69 23.76 47.70
C PRO A 892 26.03 23.93 46.97
N SER A 893 26.75 22.81 46.84
CA SER A 893 28.03 22.70 46.13
C SER A 893 27.82 22.74 44.61
N PHE A 894 26.66 22.28 44.15
CA PHE A 894 26.24 22.23 42.76
C PHE A 894 24.73 22.53 42.64
N GLY A 895 24.34 23.28 41.62
CA GLY A 895 22.93 23.55 41.30
C GLY A 895 22.72 23.46 39.80
N ALA A 896 21.55 22.98 39.37
CA ALA A 896 21.20 22.97 37.95
C ALA A 896 19.69 23.09 37.72
N ALA A 897 19.30 23.52 36.52
CA ALA A 897 17.90 23.58 36.08
C ALA A 897 17.77 23.07 34.63
N ALA A 898 16.57 22.67 34.22
CA ALA A 898 16.24 22.33 32.83
C ALA A 898 14.94 23.01 32.37
N ASP A 899 14.73 23.07 31.04
CA ASP A 899 13.50 23.66 30.46
C ASP A 899 12.33 22.68 30.41
N GLY A 900 11.16 23.19 29.98
CA GLY A 900 9.89 22.47 29.96
C GLY A 900 9.95 21.05 29.38
N ASP A 901 10.64 20.83 28.25
CA ASP A 901 10.82 19.51 27.62
C ASP A 901 12.19 18.86 27.87
N GLY A 902 12.99 19.42 28.78
CA GLY A 902 14.23 18.83 29.29
C GLY A 902 15.42 18.88 28.34
N ASP A 903 15.37 19.71 27.29
CA ASP A 903 16.41 19.80 26.27
C ASP A 903 17.50 20.86 26.61
N ARG A 904 17.24 21.74 27.59
CA ARG A 904 18.20 22.73 28.11
C ARG A 904 18.78 22.38 29.48
N ASN A 905 19.93 22.98 29.81
CA ASN A 905 20.56 22.96 31.13
C ASN A 905 21.15 24.33 31.53
N MET A 906 20.97 24.71 32.80
CA MET A 906 21.82 25.70 33.48
C MET A 906 22.68 25.00 34.53
N ILE A 907 23.93 25.44 34.69
CA ILE A 907 24.89 24.88 35.64
C ILE A 907 25.40 25.98 36.59
N LEU A 908 25.33 25.72 37.90
CA LEU A 908 25.69 26.62 38.98
C LEU A 908 26.63 25.94 39.97
N GLY A 909 27.66 26.67 40.41
CA GLY A 909 28.43 26.37 41.61
C GLY A 909 27.97 27.23 42.79
N THR A 910 28.51 26.97 43.98
CA THR A 910 28.33 27.84 45.15
C THR A 910 28.70 29.30 44.80
N LYS A 911 27.72 30.21 44.79
CA LYS A 911 27.85 31.62 44.36
C LYS A 911 28.53 31.81 42.99
N PHE A 912 28.35 30.87 42.06
CA PHE A 912 29.05 30.88 40.77
C PHE A 912 28.15 30.45 39.60
N PHE A 913 28.10 31.23 38.52
CA PHE A 913 27.39 30.89 37.29
C PHE A 913 28.37 30.37 36.22
N VAL A 914 28.06 29.22 35.63
CA VAL A 914 28.79 28.70 34.46
C VAL A 914 28.01 29.08 33.20
N SER A 915 28.61 29.85 32.29
CA SER A 915 27.95 30.17 31.02
C SER A 915 27.76 28.89 30.19
N PRO A 916 26.71 28.76 29.36
CA PRO A 916 26.53 27.59 28.50
C PRO A 916 27.70 27.35 27.54
N SER A 917 28.38 28.43 27.12
CA SER A 917 29.58 28.38 26.28
C SER A 917 30.80 27.82 27.03
N ASP A 918 31.03 28.27 28.28
CA ASP A 918 32.07 27.69 29.15
C ASP A 918 31.74 26.22 29.49
N SER A 919 30.47 25.91 29.74
CA SER A 919 29.99 24.55 30.03
C SER A 919 30.35 23.58 28.89
N LEU A 920 30.05 23.97 27.64
CA LEU A 920 30.44 23.24 26.44
C LEU A 920 31.96 23.03 26.35
N ALA A 921 32.74 24.10 26.53
CA ALA A 921 34.21 24.05 26.46
C ALA A 921 34.81 23.15 27.55
N ILE A 922 34.31 23.24 28.78
CA ILE A 922 34.77 22.46 29.93
C ILE A 922 34.41 20.98 29.75
N ILE A 923 33.20 20.64 29.30
CA ILE A 923 32.81 19.24 29.04
C ILE A 923 33.68 18.65 27.92
N ALA A 924 33.95 19.41 26.84
CA ALA A 924 34.85 18.98 25.76
C ALA A 924 36.30 18.76 26.25
N ALA A 925 36.86 19.71 27.00
CA ALA A 925 38.22 19.62 27.56
C ALA A 925 38.39 18.44 28.54
N ASN A 926 37.29 17.97 29.11
CA ASN A 926 37.25 16.88 30.09
C ASN A 926 36.63 15.59 29.55
N ALA A 927 36.33 15.49 28.24
CA ALA A 927 35.57 14.37 27.66
C ALA A 927 36.13 12.97 28.02
N ASN A 928 37.46 12.83 28.12
CA ASN A 928 38.15 11.60 28.52
C ASN A 928 37.88 11.13 29.97
N LYS A 929 37.18 11.93 30.79
CA LYS A 929 36.66 11.54 32.12
C LYS A 929 35.31 10.83 32.04
N ILE A 930 34.57 10.99 30.96
CA ILE A 930 33.27 10.35 30.74
C ILE A 930 33.47 8.98 30.07
N PRO A 931 32.93 7.87 30.62
CA PRO A 931 33.13 6.52 30.09
C PRO A 931 32.81 6.38 28.60
N PHE A 932 31.71 6.96 28.12
CA PHE A 932 31.29 6.92 26.70
C PHE A 932 32.38 7.35 25.71
N PHE A 933 32.99 8.52 25.92
CA PHE A 933 34.04 9.02 25.02
C PHE A 933 35.33 8.22 25.18
N LYS A 934 35.72 7.95 26.44
CA LYS A 934 36.94 7.20 26.77
C LYS A 934 36.96 5.79 26.16
N ALA A 935 35.83 5.09 26.19
CA ALA A 935 35.67 3.76 25.62
C ALA A 935 35.80 3.72 24.08
N GLN A 936 35.55 4.85 23.41
CA GLN A 936 35.60 5.00 21.96
C GLN A 936 36.93 5.59 21.45
N GLY A 937 37.92 5.78 22.34
CA GLY A 937 39.24 6.33 22.03
C GLY A 937 39.40 7.83 22.26
N GLY A 938 38.38 8.48 22.84
CA GLY A 938 38.32 9.92 23.07
C GLY A 938 37.35 10.64 22.13
N LEU A 939 37.30 11.96 22.27
CA LEU A 939 36.53 12.84 21.42
C LEU A 939 37.26 13.05 20.08
N LYS A 940 36.52 13.14 18.97
CA LYS A 940 37.11 13.48 17.65
C LYS A 940 36.84 14.91 17.22
N ALA A 941 35.64 15.39 17.51
CA ALA A 941 35.14 16.67 17.03
C ALA A 941 34.38 17.43 18.12
N VAL A 942 34.12 18.70 17.85
CA VAL A 942 33.19 19.55 18.60
C VAL A 942 32.42 20.43 17.63
N ALA A 943 31.19 20.81 18.00
CA ALA A 943 30.43 21.79 17.24
C ALA A 943 29.74 22.80 18.16
N ARG A 944 29.64 24.05 17.70
CA ARG A 944 28.84 25.08 18.37
C ARG A 944 28.06 25.89 17.35
N SER A 945 26.98 26.52 17.79
CA SER A 945 26.33 27.49 16.90
C SER A 945 27.16 28.78 16.82
N MET A 946 27.04 29.49 15.71
CA MET A 946 27.84 30.68 15.40
C MET A 946 27.78 31.78 16.49
N PRO A 947 26.61 32.09 17.10
CA PRO A 947 26.52 33.03 18.21
C PRO A 947 27.15 32.56 19.52
N THR A 948 27.29 31.25 19.71
CA THR A 948 27.89 30.64 20.91
C THR A 948 29.37 31.00 20.99
N SER A 949 29.89 31.30 22.18
CA SER A 949 31.27 31.78 22.35
C SER A 949 32.31 30.76 21.86
N GLY A 950 33.44 31.28 21.37
CA GLY A 950 34.60 30.53 20.91
C GLY A 950 35.44 29.88 22.02
N ALA A 951 34.93 29.74 23.25
CA ALA A 951 35.62 29.04 24.34
C ALA A 951 35.97 27.59 23.96
N VAL A 952 35.05 26.88 23.30
CA VAL A 952 35.28 25.50 22.84
C VAL A 952 36.29 25.44 21.68
N ASP A 953 36.46 26.52 20.92
CA ASP A 953 37.41 26.61 19.81
C ASP A 953 38.85 26.53 20.33
N ARG A 954 39.12 27.18 21.48
CA ARG A 954 40.43 27.10 22.18
C ARG A 954 40.76 25.69 22.66
N VAL A 955 39.73 24.93 23.05
CA VAL A 955 39.86 23.53 23.44
C VAL A 955 40.11 22.64 22.21
N ALA A 956 39.42 22.90 21.10
CA ALA A 956 39.60 22.17 19.85
C ALA A 956 41.01 22.38 19.26
N GLU A 957 41.55 23.59 19.38
CA GLU A 957 42.90 23.96 18.92
C GLU A 957 44.00 23.24 19.73
N ASP A 958 43.92 23.25 21.06
CA ASP A 958 44.86 22.58 21.98
C ASP A 958 44.79 21.04 21.94
N LEU A 959 43.59 20.47 21.80
CA LEU A 959 43.38 19.02 21.78
C LEU A 959 43.30 18.41 20.37
N ASN A 960 43.44 19.24 19.32
CA ASN A 960 43.36 18.86 17.91
C ASN A 960 42.05 18.07 17.59
N PHE A 961 40.90 18.70 17.86
CA PHE A 961 39.58 18.21 17.45
C PHE A 961 39.11 18.90 16.16
N ASP A 962 38.32 18.20 15.34
CA ASP A 962 37.59 18.84 14.23
C ASP A 962 36.53 19.82 14.82
N LEU A 963 36.60 21.10 14.45
CA LEU A 963 35.69 22.15 14.93
C LEU A 963 34.66 22.55 13.87
N PHE A 964 33.37 22.57 14.23
CA PHE A 964 32.28 23.02 13.37
C PHE A 964 31.52 24.21 13.98
N GLU A 965 31.64 25.38 13.35
CA GLU A 965 30.74 26.51 13.58
C GLU A 965 29.50 26.35 12.67
N THR A 966 28.33 26.11 13.24
CA THR A 966 27.06 25.91 12.52
C THR A 966 26.11 27.11 12.68
N PRO A 967 25.05 27.24 11.89
CA PRO A 967 23.94 28.11 12.26
C PRO A 967 23.23 27.53 13.50
N THR A 968 22.54 28.37 14.27
CA THR A 968 21.68 27.93 15.38
C THR A 968 20.56 27.02 14.87
N GLY A 969 20.29 25.94 15.61
CA GLY A 969 19.28 24.93 15.30
C GLY A 969 19.86 23.52 15.18
N TRP A 970 19.48 22.64 16.09
CA TRP A 970 20.12 21.35 16.36
C TRP A 970 20.28 20.41 15.14
N LYS A 971 19.43 20.54 14.11
CA LYS A 971 19.53 19.78 12.84
C LYS A 971 20.92 19.80 12.19
N TYR A 972 21.67 20.91 12.28
CA TYR A 972 23.02 20.97 11.69
C TYR A 972 24.03 20.10 12.44
N PHE A 973 23.85 19.93 13.76
CA PHE A 973 24.61 18.93 14.51
C PHE A 973 24.11 17.52 14.21
N GLY A 974 22.80 17.32 14.02
CA GLY A 974 22.22 16.04 13.56
C GLY A 974 22.88 15.53 12.27
N ASN A 975 23.07 16.39 11.27
CA ASN A 975 23.83 16.08 10.06
C ASN A 975 25.26 15.58 10.36
N LEU A 976 25.98 16.25 11.27
CA LEU A 976 27.32 15.84 11.71
C LEU A 976 27.30 14.50 12.48
N MET A 977 26.27 14.23 13.28
CA MET A 977 26.09 12.95 14.01
C MET A 977 25.78 11.78 13.09
N ASP A 978 25.08 12.02 11.98
CA ASP A 978 24.70 10.99 11.01
C ASP A 978 25.59 10.94 9.75
N SER A 979 26.62 11.79 9.70
CA SER A 979 27.67 11.87 8.68
C SER A 979 28.16 10.51 8.15
N LYS A 980 28.51 9.60 9.05
CA LYS A 980 28.90 8.22 8.74
C LYS A 980 27.71 7.30 8.47
N ALA A 981 26.68 7.36 9.32
CA ALA A 981 25.62 6.36 9.39
C ALA A 981 24.64 6.45 8.21
N ILE A 982 24.21 7.66 7.87
CA ILE A 982 23.27 7.94 6.79
C ILE A 982 24.05 8.29 5.51
N TYR A 983 24.92 9.31 5.59
CA TYR A 983 25.56 9.91 4.42
C TYR A 983 26.85 9.21 3.94
N LYS A 984 27.42 8.31 4.76
CA LYS A 984 28.65 7.53 4.46
C LYS A 984 29.89 8.40 4.19
N GLY A 985 29.92 9.59 4.77
CA GLY A 985 31.05 10.51 4.76
C GLY A 985 32.09 10.20 5.85
N THR A 986 32.85 11.22 6.22
CA THR A 986 33.79 11.19 7.35
C THR A 986 33.05 10.90 8.66
N ASP A 987 33.69 10.15 9.56
CA ASP A 987 33.13 9.75 10.85
C ASP A 987 33.60 10.67 11.98
N TYR A 988 32.82 11.73 12.22
CA TYR A 988 33.06 12.72 13.28
C TYR A 988 32.65 12.24 14.68
N THR A 989 31.98 11.09 14.81
CA THR A 989 31.54 10.54 16.12
C THR A 989 32.66 9.78 16.83
N PRO A 990 32.90 9.95 18.14
CA PRO A 990 32.11 10.74 19.08
C PRO A 990 32.40 12.25 19.03
N PHE A 991 31.37 13.06 19.24
CA PHE A 991 31.51 14.51 19.39
C PHE A 991 30.53 15.11 20.41
N ILE A 992 30.81 16.34 20.83
CA ILE A 992 29.97 17.12 21.76
C ILE A 992 29.58 18.42 21.07
N CYS A 993 28.35 18.88 21.30
CA CYS A 993 27.90 20.17 20.80
C CYS A 993 26.99 20.93 21.76
N GLY A 994 26.86 22.24 21.53
CA GLY A 994 26.05 23.12 22.37
C GLY A 994 25.74 24.47 21.72
N GLU A 995 24.84 25.19 22.38
CA GLU A 995 24.32 26.50 21.98
C GLU A 995 24.25 27.42 23.21
N GLU A 996 24.49 28.72 23.05
CA GLU A 996 24.46 29.72 24.13
C GLU A 996 23.10 29.81 24.85
N SER A 997 22.05 29.32 24.20
CA SER A 997 20.69 29.24 24.70
C SER A 997 20.49 28.02 25.60
N PHE A 998 21.42 27.82 26.54
CA PHE A 998 21.43 26.75 27.55
C PHE A 998 21.39 25.34 26.95
N GLY A 999 21.93 25.17 25.74
CA GLY A 999 21.87 23.91 24.98
C GLY A 999 23.18 23.11 25.06
N THR A 1000 23.10 21.81 25.31
CA THR A 1000 24.27 20.91 25.25
C THR A 1000 23.83 19.47 24.94
N GLY A 1001 24.70 18.69 24.29
CA GLY A 1001 24.43 17.29 23.95
C GLY A 1001 25.59 16.62 23.21
N SER A 1002 25.36 15.37 22.79
CA SER A 1002 26.33 14.52 22.10
C SER A 1002 25.61 13.53 21.17
N ASP A 1003 26.35 12.71 20.42
CA ASP A 1003 25.83 11.79 19.41
C ASP A 1003 25.10 10.54 19.95
N HIS A 1004 24.89 10.43 21.27
CA HIS A 1004 24.07 9.39 21.89
C HIS A 1004 22.60 9.48 21.45
N VAL A 1005 22.06 10.70 21.37
CA VAL A 1005 20.73 11.02 20.83
C VAL A 1005 20.84 11.92 19.59
N ARG A 1006 19.74 12.48 19.10
CA ARG A 1006 19.71 13.48 18.01
C ARG A 1006 19.00 14.77 18.43
N GLU A 1007 19.01 15.04 19.73
CA GLU A 1007 18.44 16.22 20.38
C GLU A 1007 19.42 16.77 21.42
N LYS A 1008 19.09 17.91 22.02
CA LYS A 1008 19.78 18.41 23.21
C LYS A 1008 19.33 17.61 24.43
N ASP A 1009 20.19 17.48 25.43
CA ASP A 1009 19.93 16.62 26.60
C ASP A 1009 20.42 17.31 27.88
N GLY A 1010 19.49 17.98 28.57
CA GLY A 1010 19.81 18.79 29.74
C GLY A 1010 20.31 17.97 30.93
N ILE A 1011 19.76 16.77 31.13
CA ILE A 1011 20.15 15.91 32.25
C ILE A 1011 21.44 15.12 31.95
N TRP A 1012 21.72 14.82 30.67
CA TRP A 1012 23.06 14.38 30.24
C TRP A 1012 24.14 15.43 30.55
N ALA A 1013 23.86 16.72 30.32
CA ALA A 1013 24.83 17.77 30.60
C ALA A 1013 25.13 17.92 32.11
N VAL A 1014 24.09 17.77 32.96
CA VAL A 1014 24.24 17.70 34.42
C VAL A 1014 25.04 16.47 34.84
N LEU A 1015 24.74 15.29 34.30
CA LEU A 1015 25.50 14.06 34.59
C LEU A 1015 26.95 14.14 34.08
N ALA A 1016 27.23 14.84 32.97
CA ALA A 1016 28.58 15.11 32.51
C ALA A 1016 29.36 15.99 33.51
N TRP A 1017 28.74 17.05 34.04
CA TRP A 1017 29.35 17.85 35.11
C TRP A 1017 29.60 17.07 36.39
N LEU A 1018 28.62 16.28 36.85
CA LEU A 1018 28.76 15.41 38.02
C LEU A 1018 29.84 14.33 37.80
N GLN A 1019 29.95 13.78 36.59
CA GLN A 1019 31.01 12.83 36.24
C GLN A 1019 32.41 13.44 36.30
N ILE A 1020 32.56 14.69 35.84
CA ILE A 1020 33.84 15.43 35.89
C ILE A 1020 34.20 15.74 37.35
N LEU A 1021 33.24 16.23 38.14
CA LEU A 1021 33.39 16.48 39.58
C LEU A 1021 33.73 15.20 40.34
N ALA A 1022 33.12 14.06 40.01
CA ALA A 1022 33.38 12.78 40.65
C ALA A 1022 34.80 12.25 40.39
N VAL A 1023 35.36 12.49 39.20
CA VAL A 1023 36.75 12.14 38.91
C VAL A 1023 37.74 13.03 39.67
N GLU A 1024 37.50 14.35 39.72
CA GLU A 1024 38.34 15.28 40.49
C GLU A 1024 38.27 15.03 42.00
N ASN A 1025 37.10 14.65 42.52
CA ASN A 1025 36.85 14.42 43.94
C ASN A 1025 36.91 12.93 44.35
N SER A 1026 37.50 12.08 43.51
CA SER A 1026 37.62 10.62 43.69
C SER A 1026 38.42 10.19 44.93
N ASP A 1027 39.15 11.12 45.56
CA ASP A 1027 39.76 10.94 46.88
C ASP A 1027 38.95 11.72 47.95
N PRO A 1028 38.13 11.04 48.77
CA PRO A 1028 37.31 11.68 49.80
C PRO A 1028 38.12 12.22 50.99
N SER A 1029 39.44 11.98 51.05
CA SER A 1029 40.31 12.58 52.07
C SER A 1029 40.80 13.99 51.72
N LYS A 1030 40.61 14.41 50.45
CA LYS A 1030 41.00 15.75 49.98
C LYS A 1030 39.84 16.76 50.10
N PRO A 1031 40.16 18.07 50.29
CA PRO A 1031 39.18 19.14 50.15
C PRO A 1031 38.43 19.05 48.82
N LEU A 1032 37.15 19.42 48.83
CA LEU A 1032 36.30 19.39 47.64
C LEU A 1032 36.83 20.35 46.55
N VAL A 1033 37.12 19.82 45.37
CA VAL A 1033 37.32 20.58 44.13
C VAL A 1033 35.95 21.03 43.63
N THR A 1034 35.72 22.34 43.58
CA THR A 1034 34.41 22.92 43.27
C THR A 1034 34.20 23.15 41.76
N VAL A 1035 32.98 23.52 41.39
CA VAL A 1035 32.67 24.02 40.03
C VAL A 1035 33.52 25.24 39.69
N GLU A 1036 33.69 26.19 40.62
CA GLU A 1036 34.50 27.39 40.41
C GLU A 1036 35.99 27.03 40.21
N ASP A 1037 36.53 26.06 40.93
CA ASP A 1037 37.91 25.59 40.74
C ASP A 1037 38.13 25.00 39.35
N ILE A 1038 37.20 24.17 38.87
CA ILE A 1038 37.24 23.59 37.52
C ILE A 1038 37.21 24.70 36.46
N VAL A 1039 36.30 25.67 36.60
CA VAL A 1039 36.14 26.77 35.64
C VAL A 1039 37.36 27.70 35.66
N LYS A 1040 37.87 28.10 36.83
CA LYS A 1040 39.09 28.92 36.92
C LYS A 1040 40.33 28.18 36.41
N ASN A 1041 40.42 26.86 36.60
CA ASN A 1041 41.53 26.08 36.04
C ASN A 1041 41.41 25.89 34.53
N HIS A 1042 40.19 25.88 33.97
CA HIS A 1042 39.96 25.96 32.53
C HIS A 1042 40.41 27.32 31.98
N TRP A 1043 39.97 28.43 32.58
CA TRP A 1043 40.37 29.78 32.14
C TRP A 1043 41.88 30.03 32.25
N LYS A 1044 42.55 29.53 33.29
CA LYS A 1044 44.03 29.57 33.42
C LYS A 1044 44.77 28.81 32.31
N LYS A 1045 44.13 27.84 31.65
CA LYS A 1045 44.73 27.08 30.54
C LYS A 1045 44.41 27.71 29.18
N TYR A 1046 43.16 28.12 28.96
CA TYR A 1046 42.62 28.48 27.64
C TYR A 1046 42.43 29.99 27.41
N GLY A 1047 42.68 30.81 28.43
CA GLY A 1047 42.15 32.18 28.50
C GLY A 1047 40.67 32.17 28.87
N ARG A 1048 40.06 33.35 28.96
CA ARG A 1048 38.63 33.52 29.22
C ARG A 1048 37.95 34.25 28.07
N ASN A 1049 36.92 33.63 27.53
CA ASN A 1049 35.99 34.25 26.61
C ASN A 1049 34.87 34.88 27.44
N TYR A 1050 35.00 36.16 27.79
CA TYR A 1050 33.90 36.92 28.37
C TYR A 1050 32.76 36.98 27.35
N TYR A 1051 31.53 36.80 27.81
CA TYR A 1051 30.37 36.66 26.93
C TYR A 1051 29.11 37.25 27.55
N CYS A 1052 28.25 37.85 26.72
CA CYS A 1052 26.85 38.08 27.05
C CYS A 1052 25.96 38.08 25.80
N ARG A 1053 24.66 37.84 26.00
CA ARG A 1053 23.60 38.05 25.00
C ARG A 1053 22.63 39.12 25.50
N TRP A 1054 22.32 40.09 24.65
CA TRP A 1054 21.32 41.13 24.85
C TRP A 1054 20.17 40.86 23.88
N ASP A 1055 18.99 40.56 24.41
CA ASP A 1055 17.77 40.35 23.63
C ASP A 1055 16.85 41.58 23.75
N PHE A 1056 16.45 42.12 22.60
CA PHE A 1056 15.49 43.22 22.47
C PHE A 1056 14.20 42.64 21.88
N GLU A 1057 13.23 42.34 22.74
CA GLU A 1057 12.00 41.62 22.41
C GLU A 1057 10.84 42.57 22.07
N GLY A 1058 9.88 42.10 21.28
CA GLY A 1058 8.67 42.87 20.93
C GLY A 1058 8.88 44.08 20.03
N VAL A 1059 10.07 44.26 19.45
CA VAL A 1059 10.42 45.42 18.62
C VAL A 1059 9.69 45.43 17.28
N ASP A 1060 9.53 46.61 16.65
CA ASP A 1060 8.95 46.67 15.31
C ASP A 1060 9.82 45.91 14.31
N LYS A 1061 9.15 45.05 13.53
CA LYS A 1061 9.81 44.18 12.58
C LYS A 1061 10.45 44.97 11.42
N THR A 1062 9.78 45.99 10.92
CA THR A 1062 10.23 46.77 9.75
C THR A 1062 11.48 47.58 10.09
N ALA A 1063 11.50 48.20 11.27
CA ALA A 1063 12.66 48.89 11.82
C ALA A 1063 13.84 47.93 12.04
N ALA A 1064 13.58 46.75 12.64
CA ALA A 1064 14.62 45.75 12.89
C ALA A 1064 15.20 45.15 11.60
N GLU A 1065 14.38 44.89 10.58
CA GLU A 1065 14.84 44.47 9.25
C GLU A 1065 15.69 45.57 8.59
N SER A 1066 15.26 46.83 8.69
CA SER A 1066 15.99 48.00 8.17
C SER A 1066 17.35 48.21 8.85
N MET A 1067 17.45 47.95 10.16
CA MET A 1067 18.71 48.00 10.93
C MET A 1067 19.71 46.94 10.45
N VAL A 1068 19.24 45.73 10.18
CA VAL A 1068 20.07 44.62 9.67
C VAL A 1068 20.55 44.91 8.24
N ASP A 1069 19.68 45.43 7.37
CA ASP A 1069 20.07 45.77 6.00
C ASP A 1069 21.00 47.01 5.93
N MET A 1070 20.85 47.96 6.87
CA MET A 1070 21.80 49.06 7.07
C MET A 1070 23.21 48.52 7.41
N MET A 1071 23.32 47.54 8.31
CA MET A 1071 24.62 46.92 8.64
C MET A 1071 25.20 46.14 7.45
N ARG A 1072 24.38 45.35 6.73
CA ARG A 1072 24.79 44.65 5.49
C ARG A 1072 25.36 45.60 4.44
N GLY A 1073 24.75 46.77 4.26
CA GLY A 1073 25.22 47.81 3.33
C GLY A 1073 26.58 48.42 3.67
N LYS A 1074 27.14 48.14 4.85
CA LYS A 1074 28.37 48.77 5.37
C LYS A 1074 29.55 47.82 5.62
N PHE A 1075 29.45 46.50 5.37
CA PHE A 1075 30.53 45.55 5.70
C PHE A 1075 31.93 45.94 5.20
N SER A 1076 32.03 46.46 3.97
CA SER A 1076 33.28 46.96 3.38
C SER A 1076 33.81 48.28 3.97
N GLN A 1077 33.00 48.97 4.79
CA GLN A 1077 33.37 50.18 5.54
C GLN A 1077 33.85 49.85 6.98
N TYR A 1078 33.53 48.64 7.47
CA TYR A 1078 33.93 48.15 8.79
C TYR A 1078 35.14 47.20 8.73
N THR A 1079 35.29 46.39 7.68
CA THR A 1079 36.45 45.49 7.53
C THR A 1079 37.76 46.29 7.44
N GLY A 1080 38.72 45.99 8.33
CA GLY A 1080 39.98 46.72 8.49
C GLY A 1080 39.87 48.04 9.26
N LYS A 1081 38.72 48.32 9.90
CA LYS A 1081 38.50 49.55 10.69
C LYS A 1081 38.75 49.30 12.17
N VAL A 1082 39.44 50.24 12.82
CA VAL A 1082 39.58 50.31 14.29
C VAL A 1082 38.47 51.16 14.89
N ILE A 1083 37.78 50.67 15.92
CA ILE A 1083 36.75 51.39 16.70
C ILE A 1083 36.95 51.09 18.19
N ASP A 1084 37.06 52.13 19.03
CA ASP A 1084 37.30 52.05 20.49
C ASP A 1084 38.45 51.09 20.90
N GLY A 1085 39.48 50.97 20.04
CA GLY A 1085 40.64 50.09 20.20
C GLY A 1085 40.55 48.74 19.48
N TYR A 1086 39.35 48.29 19.11
CA TYR A 1086 39.14 47.00 18.44
C TYR A 1086 39.25 47.12 16.91
N GLU A 1087 40.10 46.31 16.28
CA GLU A 1087 40.22 46.21 14.83
C GLU A 1087 39.29 45.10 14.29
N ILE A 1088 38.32 45.48 13.48
CA ILE A 1088 37.39 44.54 12.82
C ILE A 1088 38.13 43.84 11.66
N SER A 1089 38.61 42.61 11.89
CA SER A 1089 39.31 41.79 10.90
C SER A 1089 38.37 41.22 9.83
N THR A 1090 37.08 41.03 10.13
CA THR A 1090 36.05 40.59 9.16
C THR A 1090 34.68 41.13 9.54
N ALA A 1091 33.94 41.66 8.56
CA ALA A 1091 32.51 41.94 8.67
C ALA A 1091 31.74 41.15 7.60
N ASP A 1092 30.83 40.25 7.99
CA ASP A 1092 30.04 39.43 7.07
C ASP A 1092 28.62 39.09 7.57
N ASP A 1093 27.82 38.41 6.74
CA ASP A 1093 26.58 37.73 7.14
C ASP A 1093 26.76 36.22 6.96
N PHE A 1094 26.67 35.49 8.07
CA PHE A 1094 27.12 34.12 8.19
C PHE A 1094 26.43 33.19 7.17
N THR A 1095 27.25 32.46 6.43
CA THR A 1095 26.84 31.50 5.42
C THR A 1095 27.53 30.17 5.67
N TYR A 1096 26.74 29.14 5.95
CA TYR A 1096 27.21 27.78 6.21
C TYR A 1096 26.95 26.89 4.99
N LEU A 1097 28.00 26.25 4.48
CA LEU A 1097 27.90 25.15 3.54
C LEU A 1097 28.10 23.86 4.33
N ASP A 1098 27.05 23.06 4.45
CA ASP A 1098 27.09 21.83 5.24
C ASP A 1098 28.16 20.86 4.69
N PRO A 1099 29.05 20.31 5.54
CA PRO A 1099 30.13 19.45 5.09
C PRO A 1099 29.65 18.05 4.67
N VAL A 1100 28.45 17.64 5.11
CA VAL A 1100 27.84 16.32 4.94
C VAL A 1100 26.89 16.30 3.74
N ASP A 1101 25.83 17.12 3.75
CA ASP A 1101 24.77 17.10 2.72
C ASP A 1101 24.94 18.16 1.61
N ARG A 1102 25.84 19.14 1.81
CA ARG A 1102 26.13 20.27 0.91
C ARG A 1102 24.98 21.28 0.74
N SER A 1103 24.01 21.30 1.64
CA SER A 1103 23.03 22.37 1.77
C SER A 1103 23.72 23.71 2.10
N LEU A 1104 23.13 24.82 1.67
CA LEU A 1104 23.73 26.16 1.75
C LEU A 1104 22.84 27.13 2.53
N ALA A 1105 23.10 27.22 3.83
CA ALA A 1105 22.39 28.06 4.77
C ALA A 1105 22.97 29.49 4.80
N LYS A 1106 22.39 30.40 4.00
CA LYS A 1106 22.75 31.82 3.93
C LYS A 1106 22.03 32.70 4.97
N ASN A 1107 22.55 33.91 5.16
CA ASN A 1107 21.95 35.02 5.90
C ASN A 1107 21.58 34.65 7.35
N LYS A 1108 22.48 33.96 8.06
CA LYS A 1108 22.19 33.37 9.38
C LYS A 1108 22.58 34.24 10.58
N GLY A 1109 23.23 35.38 10.34
CA GLY A 1109 23.55 36.38 11.36
C GLY A 1109 24.77 37.19 10.97
N ILE A 1110 24.71 38.49 11.23
CA ILE A 1110 25.82 39.40 10.94
C ILE A 1110 26.92 39.19 11.97
N ARG A 1111 28.17 39.14 11.53
CA ARG A 1111 29.36 39.01 12.38
C ARG A 1111 30.32 40.17 12.13
N PHE A 1112 30.85 40.73 13.21
CA PHE A 1112 32.04 41.59 13.21
C PHE A 1112 33.07 40.89 14.09
N LEU A 1113 34.06 40.28 13.44
CA LEU A 1113 35.14 39.52 14.08
C LEU A 1113 36.34 40.46 14.25
N MET A 1114 36.94 40.47 15.43
CA MET A 1114 38.09 41.32 15.76
C MET A 1114 39.41 40.57 15.56
N SER A 1115 40.55 41.27 15.44
CA SER A 1115 41.86 40.64 15.22
C SER A 1115 42.49 39.98 16.47
N ASP A 1116 41.98 40.30 17.67
CA ASP A 1116 42.32 39.65 18.95
C ASP A 1116 41.53 38.35 19.22
N GLY A 1117 40.49 38.08 18.42
CA GLY A 1117 39.56 36.97 18.63
C GLY A 1117 38.26 37.34 19.35
N SER A 1118 38.08 38.61 19.73
CA SER A 1118 36.81 39.15 20.23
C SER A 1118 35.77 39.21 19.09
N ARG A 1119 34.47 39.19 19.41
CA ARG A 1119 33.38 39.12 18.40
C ARG A 1119 32.15 39.92 18.80
N ILE A 1120 31.50 40.54 17.82
CA ILE A 1120 30.14 41.11 17.91
C ILE A 1120 29.28 40.40 16.88
N ILE A 1121 28.11 39.89 17.29
CA ILE A 1121 27.20 39.14 16.44
C ILE A 1121 25.79 39.72 16.58
N PHE A 1122 25.09 39.88 15.45
CA PHE A 1122 23.69 40.29 15.42
C PHE A 1122 22.82 39.26 14.71
N ARG A 1123 21.71 38.87 15.33
CA ARG A 1123 20.68 38.03 14.69
C ARG A 1123 19.30 38.65 14.89
N LEU A 1124 18.52 38.63 13.81
CA LEU A 1124 17.10 38.93 13.86
C LEU A 1124 16.31 37.63 13.91
N SER A 1125 15.35 37.57 14.81
CA SER A 1125 14.35 36.52 14.93
C SER A 1125 12.95 37.15 14.93
N GLY A 1126 11.93 36.38 14.55
CA GLY A 1126 10.57 36.92 14.44
C GLY A 1126 9.52 35.83 14.51
N THR A 1127 8.53 36.04 15.37
CA THR A 1127 7.35 35.20 15.56
C THR A 1127 6.12 35.94 15.03
N ALA A 1128 5.28 35.24 14.28
CA ALA A 1128 4.09 35.84 13.68
C ALA A 1128 3.06 36.21 14.76
N GLY A 1129 2.98 37.50 15.10
CA GLY A 1129 1.98 38.08 16.02
C GLY A 1129 2.54 38.87 17.20
N SER A 1130 3.83 38.74 17.54
CA SER A 1130 4.43 39.32 18.75
C SER A 1130 5.58 40.31 18.49
N GLY A 1131 5.67 40.88 17.28
CA GLY A 1131 6.81 41.70 16.86
C GLY A 1131 8.03 40.86 16.45
N ALA A 1132 9.20 41.51 16.39
CA ALA A 1132 10.48 40.86 16.15
C ALA A 1132 11.32 40.79 17.44
N THR A 1133 12.47 40.12 17.36
CA THR A 1133 13.46 40.09 18.44
C THR A 1133 14.86 40.18 17.85
N ILE A 1134 15.54 41.28 18.16
CA ILE A 1134 16.96 41.47 17.86
C ILE A 1134 17.76 40.82 18.98
N ARG A 1135 18.77 40.03 18.63
CA ARG A 1135 19.72 39.43 19.56
C ARG A 1135 21.12 39.90 19.22
N MET A 1136 21.76 40.56 20.16
CA MET A 1136 23.13 41.05 20.08
C MET A 1136 23.99 40.19 21.03
N TYR A 1137 25.02 39.53 20.51
CA TYR A 1137 25.92 38.67 21.27
C TYR A 1137 27.30 39.31 21.25
N ILE A 1138 27.89 39.51 22.42
CA ILE A 1138 29.16 40.24 22.60
C ILE A 1138 30.15 39.29 23.28
N GLU A 1139 31.35 39.18 22.71
CA GLU A 1139 32.40 38.31 23.22
C GLU A 1139 33.75 39.02 23.24
N ALA A 1140 34.41 39.08 24.40
CA ALA A 1140 35.78 39.59 24.52
C ALA A 1140 36.72 38.46 24.96
N PHE A 1141 37.80 38.22 24.20
CA PHE A 1141 38.78 37.18 24.51
C PHE A 1141 39.97 37.76 25.28
N GLU A 1142 40.17 37.30 26.52
CA GLU A 1142 41.28 37.71 27.38
C GLU A 1142 42.15 36.50 27.75
N PRO A 1143 43.38 36.39 27.21
CA PRO A 1143 44.25 35.23 27.49
C PRO A 1143 44.81 35.23 28.92
N GLU A 1144 44.92 36.39 29.57
CA GLU A 1144 45.53 36.53 30.90
C GLU A 1144 44.58 37.16 31.94
N LYS A 1145 43.73 38.13 31.56
CA LYS A 1145 42.88 38.87 32.51
C LYS A 1145 41.57 38.14 32.82
N ILE A 1146 41.68 36.95 33.40
CA ILE A 1146 40.56 36.00 33.55
C ILE A 1146 39.63 36.25 34.75
N ASP A 1147 40.03 37.06 35.74
CA ASP A 1147 39.29 37.28 37.00
C ASP A 1147 38.42 38.57 37.03
N ALA A 1148 38.18 39.23 35.90
CA ALA A 1148 37.36 40.44 35.84
C ALA A 1148 35.84 40.14 35.90
N VAL A 1149 35.05 41.18 36.19
CA VAL A 1149 33.60 41.15 36.06
C VAL A 1149 33.24 41.25 34.58
N ALA A 1150 32.32 40.40 34.11
CA ALA A 1150 32.02 40.28 32.68
C ALA A 1150 31.44 41.57 32.06
N SER A 1151 30.63 42.33 32.81
CA SER A 1151 30.12 43.64 32.40
C SER A 1151 31.24 44.61 32.00
N ASP A 1152 32.34 44.58 32.76
CA ASP A 1152 33.40 45.56 32.69
C ASP A 1152 34.33 45.22 31.51
N ALA A 1153 34.67 43.94 31.37
CA ALA A 1153 35.42 43.41 30.22
C ALA A 1153 34.69 43.63 28.88
N LEU A 1154 33.37 43.45 28.84
CA LEU A 1154 32.56 43.60 27.64
C LEU A 1154 32.19 45.07 27.33
N SER A 1155 32.35 45.99 28.29
CA SER A 1155 31.81 47.36 28.22
C SER A 1155 32.23 48.15 26.98
N GLY A 1156 33.50 48.04 26.54
CA GLY A 1156 33.98 48.69 25.33
C GLY A 1156 33.39 48.09 24.06
N LEU A 1157 33.31 46.76 23.99
CA LEU A 1157 32.80 46.06 22.82
C LEU A 1157 31.28 46.22 22.67
N VAL A 1158 30.53 46.40 23.77
CA VAL A 1158 29.12 46.83 23.77
C VAL A 1158 28.96 48.21 23.14
N ARG A 1159 29.83 49.19 23.44
CA ARG A 1159 29.80 50.52 22.78
C ARG A 1159 30.00 50.39 21.28
N VAL A 1160 31.03 49.64 20.86
CA VAL A 1160 31.31 49.38 19.44
C VAL A 1160 30.11 48.72 18.74
N ALA A 1161 29.41 47.80 19.40
CA ALA A 1161 28.22 47.17 18.84
C ALA A 1161 27.07 48.16 18.64
N LEU A 1162 26.76 49.00 19.64
CA LEU A 1162 25.70 50.01 19.53
C LEU A 1162 26.02 51.07 18.46
N ASP A 1163 27.27 51.53 18.38
CA ASP A 1163 27.78 52.44 17.33
C ASP A 1163 27.70 51.84 15.91
N ILE A 1164 27.78 50.51 15.79
CA ILE A 1164 27.68 49.80 14.51
C ILE A 1164 26.23 49.66 14.05
N CYS A 1165 25.31 49.31 14.96
CA CYS A 1165 23.93 48.98 14.60
C CYS A 1165 22.95 50.18 14.66
N ASP A 1166 23.28 51.27 15.37
CA ASP A 1166 22.37 52.40 15.60
C ASP A 1166 21.03 51.94 16.22
N MET A 1167 21.12 51.11 17.27
CA MET A 1167 19.95 50.50 17.94
C MET A 1167 18.90 51.57 18.31
N LYS A 1168 19.36 52.71 18.82
CA LYS A 1168 18.50 53.84 19.21
C LYS A 1168 17.82 54.52 18.02
N GLY A 1169 18.51 54.70 16.90
CA GLY A 1169 17.95 55.31 15.69
C GLY A 1169 16.88 54.44 15.03
N PHE A 1170 17.02 53.11 15.11
CA PHE A 1170 16.06 52.17 14.52
C PHE A 1170 14.91 51.77 15.46
N ILE A 1171 15.20 51.30 16.69
CA ILE A 1171 14.17 50.76 17.62
C ILE A 1171 13.89 51.66 18.83
N GLY A 1172 14.51 52.84 18.93
CA GLY A 1172 14.23 53.84 19.98
C GLY A 1172 14.85 53.58 21.35
N THR A 1173 15.54 52.46 21.56
CA THR A 1173 16.18 52.09 22.83
C THR A 1173 17.58 51.49 22.62
N GLU A 1174 18.41 51.58 23.66
CA GLU A 1174 19.68 50.85 23.83
C GLU A 1174 19.61 49.88 25.02
N GLU A 1175 18.55 49.96 25.84
CA GLU A 1175 18.32 49.04 26.97
C GLU A 1175 17.66 47.75 26.45
N PRO A 1176 18.27 46.57 26.67
CA PRO A 1176 17.70 45.28 26.26
C PRO A 1176 16.59 44.82 27.21
N THR A 1177 15.70 43.98 26.70
CA THR A 1177 14.65 43.32 27.49
C THR A 1177 15.24 42.27 28.44
N VAL A 1178 16.21 41.49 27.94
CA VAL A 1178 16.90 40.43 28.70
C VAL A 1178 18.41 40.51 28.45
N ILE A 1179 19.19 40.28 29.51
CA ILE A 1179 20.64 40.03 29.44
C ILE A 1179 20.88 38.60 29.95
N THR A 1180 21.70 37.84 29.23
CA THR A 1180 22.17 36.48 29.59
C THR A 1180 23.70 36.44 29.56
#